data_AF-A0AAQ3L5F5-F1
#
_entry.id   AF-A0AAQ3L5F5-F1
#
_cell.length_a   1.000
_cell.length_b   1.000
_cell.length_c   1.000
_cell.angle_alpha   90.00
_cell.angle_beta   90.00
_cell.angle_gamma   90.00
#
_symmetry.space_group_name_H-M   'P 1'
#
loop_
_entity.id
_entity.type
_entity.pdbx_description
1 polymer ?
#
loop_
_entity_poly.entity_id
_entity_poly.type
_entity_poly.pdbx_seq_one_letter_code
_entity_poly.pdbx_strand_id
1 'polypeptide(L)'
;MFWAVNPLSQVQTRNILFAFAGITCVGIAPLSAQFVWDDGGTGDDWSTGLNWVGDVAPPSATTTELEFGTGTSSNNDNAAGFIIEKITFEASLGSGDFAITGNQIDFRGTRDIDILHTGTASISNDFITTGNMQFRGENGGTLTLSGDINPVTAAGQLTKFGEHTLILSGNNQFTSRIRIRGGVLESTNSNAIDAPEIRFEDDQGGISRTPTLRISTNNQTFTGFLQAEANDTGYIEVSDGITFTVNGAGNALLWANASSAFVKQGDGTMIIEKTSSGDGTLTVEDGTLRITNATALGSTSGGTTVTDGGTLDLSGGITVADETLSLAGAGHDSQGALRSFSGSNNWEGNITLADDATITSETASTTLTIGADAGDNTLVNGGNTLTIDGAGDTFFNSQLSGTGGLIKNGEGTATLFFGNNSDGVLSAYSGTTTVNAGTLVTDLGNDAATVLTPLTGAITIGDGVGTDTFSSQWQNNIGDSTTVTVNSSGVFQIDSTVYDNDIAETIGGLALEGGALVQTIDGASSVASIVLNGNVTRSVAGNTSATIAGNLDLGAGTRSFDVADSTAASDLEITATISNGSLTKTGAGNLTLSGANANTYTGTTTVTAGELELSKTAGTNAIAGDVVVNGGTLLLSAANQIADISNMTLGGGTFDTNGNNESLGTLTLSSSSTIDLGSASVLDYDASISESWSGTLTVTNWNGDENGGGTTQLIFGSSAAGLTLAQVDSIRFINPAGFTPGTYFARILSSGEVVPAVPEPSTVISGILLSLFVGTRYWLKRRKAQPEELSSTLPHNKIV
;
A
#
# COMPACT_ATOMS: atom_id res chain seq x y z
N MET A 1 3.19 20.19 -76.21
CA MET A 1 4.49 20.25 -76.92
C MET A 1 5.49 19.55 -76.01
N PHE A 2 5.60 18.22 -76.13
CA PHE A 2 6.75 17.49 -76.75
C PHE A 2 8.08 17.81 -76.04
N TRP A 3 8.89 16.89 -75.50
CA TRP A 3 9.01 15.42 -75.41
C TRP A 3 10.15 15.20 -74.37
N ALA A 4 10.03 14.42 -73.29
CA ALA A 4 10.23 12.97 -73.15
C ALA A 4 11.70 12.44 -73.21
N VAL A 5 12.08 11.74 -72.12
CA VAL A 5 12.90 10.51 -71.94
C VAL A 5 14.44 10.54 -71.68
N ASN A 6 14.76 10.13 -70.44
CA ASN A 6 15.76 9.19 -69.89
C ASN A 6 17.28 9.47 -69.73
N PRO A 7 17.87 8.87 -68.66
CA PRO A 7 19.18 9.15 -68.09
C PRO A 7 20.25 8.19 -68.60
N LEU A 8 21.51 8.47 -68.31
CA LEU A 8 22.55 7.47 -68.06
C LEU A 8 23.76 8.11 -67.37
N SER A 9 24.31 7.32 -66.47
CA SER A 9 25.59 7.47 -65.78
C SER A 9 26.73 7.93 -66.70
N GLN A 10 27.72 8.61 -66.14
CA GLN A 10 29.14 8.33 -66.31
C GLN A 10 29.98 9.27 -65.43
N VAL A 11 30.68 8.62 -64.49
CA VAL A 11 31.95 8.97 -63.87
C VAL A 11 32.68 10.11 -64.61
N GLN A 12 32.80 11.28 -63.98
CA GLN A 12 33.70 12.34 -64.44
C GLN A 12 34.98 12.33 -63.62
N THR A 13 36.01 11.71 -64.19
CA THR A 13 37.42 11.91 -63.84
C THR A 13 37.79 13.37 -64.14
N ARG A 14 38.04 14.19 -63.12
CA ARG A 14 38.47 15.59 -63.28
C ARG A 14 39.99 15.68 -63.43
N ASN A 15 40.47 15.67 -64.67
CA ASN A 15 41.79 16.23 -65.01
C ASN A 15 41.60 17.67 -65.50
N ILE A 16 42.03 18.65 -64.70
CA ILE A 16 42.01 20.07 -65.06
C ILE A 16 43.39 20.46 -65.57
N LEU A 17 43.46 20.89 -66.84
CA LEU A 17 44.63 21.47 -67.49
C LEU A 17 44.57 23.01 -67.37
N PHE A 18 45.71 23.61 -67.02
CA PHE A 18 45.91 25.04 -66.72
C PHE A 18 45.61 26.01 -67.87
N ALA A 19 45.06 27.18 -67.52
CA ALA A 19 45.18 28.41 -68.31
C ALA A 19 45.58 29.59 -67.38
N PHE A 20 46.70 30.24 -67.71
CA PHE A 20 47.27 31.39 -67.00
C PHE A 20 46.52 32.70 -67.34
N ALA A 21 46.09 33.43 -66.31
CA ALA A 21 45.97 34.90 -66.33
C ALA A 21 46.09 35.45 -64.91
N GLY A 22 46.95 36.46 -64.73
CA GLY A 22 47.45 36.94 -63.44
C GLY A 22 46.39 37.39 -62.45
N ILE A 23 46.42 36.79 -61.27
CA ILE A 23 45.81 37.29 -60.03
C ILE A 23 46.91 37.24 -58.97
N THR A 24 47.07 38.35 -58.26
CA THR A 24 47.91 38.51 -57.08
C THR A 24 47.72 37.33 -56.12
N CYS A 25 48.83 36.71 -55.72
CA CYS A 25 48.92 35.59 -54.79
C CYS A 25 48.11 35.87 -53.50
N VAL A 26 46.86 35.39 -53.46
CA VAL A 26 46.24 34.92 -52.24
C VAL A 26 46.84 33.54 -52.03
N GLY A 27 47.48 33.30 -50.89
CA GLY A 27 48.02 32.00 -50.56
C GLY A 27 46.94 30.94 -50.73
N ILE A 28 47.08 30.10 -51.76
CA ILE A 28 46.28 28.90 -51.94
C ILE A 28 46.71 28.00 -50.79
N ALA A 29 45.80 27.73 -49.84
CA ALA A 29 46.05 26.69 -48.85
C ALA A 29 46.40 25.39 -49.59
N PRO A 30 47.44 24.65 -49.16
CA PRO A 30 47.80 23.41 -49.84
C PRO A 30 46.57 22.49 -49.89
N LEU A 31 46.31 21.89 -51.06
CA LEU A 31 45.26 20.89 -51.21
C LEU A 31 45.66 19.65 -50.41
N SER A 32 44.75 19.16 -49.58
CA SER A 32 44.88 17.90 -48.85
C SER A 32 45.13 16.74 -49.81
N ALA A 33 46.03 15.84 -49.42
CA ALA A 33 46.42 14.66 -50.17
C ALA A 33 45.80 13.42 -49.50
N GLN A 34 44.91 12.76 -50.22
CA GLN A 34 44.19 11.57 -49.76
C GLN A 34 44.96 10.28 -50.10
N PHE A 35 45.09 9.39 -49.12
CA PHE A 35 45.71 8.08 -49.24
C PHE A 35 44.70 7.02 -48.80
N VAL A 36 44.40 6.07 -49.69
CA VAL A 36 43.38 5.03 -49.45
C VAL A 36 44.07 3.71 -49.13
N TRP A 37 43.71 3.12 -47.99
CA TRP A 37 44.18 1.81 -47.57
C TRP A 37 43.52 0.72 -48.42
N ASP A 38 44.33 -0.16 -49.03
CA ASP A 38 43.85 -1.26 -49.88
C ASP A 38 44.29 -2.66 -49.43
N ASP A 39 45.11 -2.76 -48.36
CA ASP A 39 45.61 -4.03 -47.81
C ASP A 39 46.34 -4.90 -48.86
N GLY A 40 46.99 -4.26 -49.85
CA GLY A 40 47.60 -4.94 -51.01
C GLY A 40 48.95 -5.63 -50.75
N GLY A 41 49.65 -5.31 -49.66
CA GLY A 41 50.98 -5.80 -49.33
C GLY A 41 51.02 -6.98 -48.36
N THR A 42 52.21 -7.32 -47.86
CA THR A 42 52.38 -8.33 -46.80
C THR A 42 52.50 -7.64 -45.44
N GLY A 43 51.54 -7.88 -44.55
CA GLY A 43 51.49 -7.23 -43.23
C GLY A 43 50.67 -5.94 -43.26
N ASP A 44 50.53 -5.30 -42.10
CA ASP A 44 49.56 -4.22 -41.86
C ASP A 44 50.20 -2.85 -41.56
N ASP A 45 51.51 -2.70 -41.82
CA ASP A 45 52.26 -1.48 -41.51
C ASP A 45 51.96 -0.32 -42.47
N TRP A 46 51.79 0.89 -41.92
CA TRP A 46 51.58 2.14 -42.68
C TRP A 46 52.78 2.52 -43.54
N SER A 47 54.01 2.18 -43.13
CA SER A 47 55.23 2.46 -43.91
C SER A 47 55.37 1.61 -45.17
N THR A 48 54.57 0.53 -45.31
CA THR A 48 54.59 -0.35 -46.47
C THR A 48 53.74 0.23 -47.60
N GLY A 49 54.38 0.80 -48.62
CA GLY A 49 53.68 1.46 -49.74
C GLY A 49 52.66 0.58 -50.46
N LEU A 50 52.89 -0.74 -50.55
CA LEU A 50 51.98 -1.71 -51.18
C LEU A 50 50.62 -1.87 -50.47
N ASN A 51 50.46 -1.34 -49.25
CA ASN A 51 49.19 -1.37 -48.51
C ASN A 51 48.28 -0.16 -48.82
N TRP A 52 48.72 0.71 -49.74
CA TRP A 52 48.04 1.93 -50.12
C TRP A 52 47.80 1.97 -51.62
N VAL A 53 46.64 2.48 -52.02
CA VAL A 53 46.29 2.68 -53.43
C VAL A 53 47.36 3.53 -54.10
N GLY A 54 47.97 2.99 -55.16
CA GLY A 54 49.06 3.63 -55.90
C GLY A 54 50.46 3.25 -55.43
N ASP A 55 50.57 2.29 -54.51
CA ASP A 55 51.81 1.69 -54.01
C ASP A 55 52.76 2.70 -53.33
N VAL A 56 52.21 3.75 -52.70
CA VAL A 56 52.97 4.83 -52.04
C VAL A 56 52.47 5.05 -50.61
N ALA A 57 53.38 4.90 -49.65
CA ALA A 57 53.08 5.15 -48.24
C ALA A 57 52.80 6.65 -47.98
N PRO A 58 51.84 6.97 -47.10
CA PRO A 58 51.47 8.35 -46.79
C PRO A 58 52.61 9.09 -46.08
N PRO A 59 52.88 10.37 -46.42
CA PRO A 59 53.83 11.20 -45.68
C PRO A 59 53.22 11.69 -44.37
N SER A 60 54.05 11.89 -43.34
CA SER A 60 53.68 12.60 -42.11
C SER A 60 53.58 14.11 -42.40
N ALA A 61 52.37 14.64 -42.57
CA ALA A 61 52.12 16.03 -42.94
C ALA A 61 50.71 16.51 -42.51
N THR A 62 50.56 17.82 -42.30
CA THR A 62 49.29 18.46 -41.89
C THR A 62 48.18 18.43 -42.95
N THR A 63 48.47 17.89 -44.13
CA THR A 63 47.57 17.79 -45.28
C THR A 63 47.28 16.35 -45.67
N THR A 64 47.78 15.38 -44.89
CA THR A 64 47.63 13.95 -45.17
C THR A 64 46.28 13.48 -44.66
N GLU A 65 45.41 13.01 -45.56
CA GLU A 65 44.14 12.38 -45.20
C GLU A 65 44.24 10.87 -45.46
N LEU A 66 43.82 10.08 -44.49
CA LEU A 66 43.79 8.62 -44.60
C LEU A 66 42.36 8.14 -44.76
N GLU A 67 42.13 7.25 -45.71
CA GLU A 67 40.85 6.63 -45.98
C GLU A 67 40.96 5.12 -45.83
N PHE A 68 40.10 4.52 -45.03
CA PHE A 68 40.05 3.09 -44.80
C PHE A 68 38.75 2.55 -45.40
N GLY A 69 38.88 1.73 -46.44
CA GLY A 69 37.77 1.23 -47.27
C GLY A 69 37.71 -0.30 -47.41
N THR A 70 38.80 -1.01 -47.07
CA THR A 70 38.96 -2.47 -47.15
C THR A 70 39.87 -3.00 -46.03
N GLY A 71 39.88 -4.32 -45.79
CA GLY A 71 40.73 -4.96 -44.77
C GLY A 71 40.06 -5.05 -43.39
N THR A 72 40.80 -5.53 -42.39
CA THR A 72 40.32 -5.65 -40.99
C THR A 72 41.19 -4.89 -39.99
N SER A 73 42.42 -4.53 -40.35
CA SER A 73 43.31 -3.79 -39.46
C SER A 73 44.44 -3.07 -40.20
N SER A 74 45.03 -2.08 -39.53
CA SER A 74 46.31 -1.46 -39.91
C SER A 74 47.13 -1.12 -38.65
N ASN A 75 48.44 -1.00 -38.81
CA ASN A 75 49.41 -0.68 -37.79
C ASN A 75 50.22 0.55 -38.19
N ASN A 76 50.12 1.63 -37.41
CA ASN A 76 50.98 2.79 -37.56
C ASN A 76 52.37 2.49 -36.98
N ASP A 77 53.27 2.00 -37.80
CA ASP A 77 54.67 1.73 -37.44
C ASP A 77 55.59 2.96 -37.56
N ASN A 78 55.07 4.08 -38.07
CA ASN A 78 55.83 5.32 -38.21
C ASN A 78 56.20 5.90 -36.84
N ALA A 79 57.29 6.67 -36.78
CA ALA A 79 57.75 7.31 -35.54
C ALA A 79 56.62 8.08 -34.83
N ALA A 80 56.62 8.04 -33.49
CA ALA A 80 55.60 8.68 -32.66
C ALA A 80 55.38 10.15 -33.04
N GLY A 81 54.11 10.53 -33.22
CA GLY A 81 53.70 11.84 -33.72
C GLY A 81 53.55 11.87 -35.24
N PHE A 82 53.02 10.81 -35.85
CA PHE A 82 52.69 10.80 -37.27
C PHE A 82 51.57 11.82 -37.54
N ILE A 83 51.91 12.89 -38.26
CA ILE A 83 51.03 14.04 -38.45
C ILE A 83 50.05 13.74 -39.58
N ILE A 84 48.77 13.91 -39.31
CA ILE A 84 47.69 13.81 -40.31
C ILE A 84 46.67 14.94 -40.15
N GLU A 85 45.90 15.15 -41.21
CA GLU A 85 44.73 16.02 -41.20
C GLU A 85 43.48 15.27 -40.75
N LYS A 86 43.23 14.08 -41.31
CA LYS A 86 41.95 13.38 -41.18
C LYS A 86 42.08 11.87 -41.35
N ILE A 87 41.23 11.11 -40.66
CA ILE A 87 40.90 9.71 -40.92
C ILE A 87 39.45 9.61 -41.39
N THR A 88 39.18 8.84 -42.45
CA THR A 88 37.84 8.50 -42.90
C THR A 88 37.67 6.99 -42.95
N PHE A 89 36.64 6.46 -42.31
CA PHE A 89 36.22 5.07 -42.50
C PHE A 89 35.04 5.05 -43.48
N GLU A 90 35.26 4.54 -44.68
CA GLU A 90 34.30 4.64 -45.80
C GLU A 90 33.21 3.56 -45.77
N ALA A 91 32.07 3.88 -46.39
CA ALA A 91 30.91 2.99 -46.46
C ALA A 91 31.18 1.68 -47.25
N SER A 92 32.25 1.62 -48.05
CA SER A 92 32.63 0.43 -48.84
C SER A 92 33.18 -0.72 -48.01
N LEU A 93 33.50 -0.51 -46.72
CA LEU A 93 34.04 -1.53 -45.80
C LEU A 93 33.08 -2.72 -45.56
N GLY A 94 31.84 -2.66 -46.03
CA GLY A 94 30.81 -3.60 -45.59
C GLY A 94 30.58 -3.48 -44.08
N SER A 95 29.80 -4.37 -43.48
CA SER A 95 29.57 -4.39 -42.03
C SER A 95 30.77 -4.93 -41.23
N GLY A 96 31.99 -4.89 -41.77
CA GLY A 96 33.19 -5.48 -41.17
C GLY A 96 33.86 -4.56 -40.15
N ASP A 97 34.45 -5.16 -39.12
CA ASP A 97 35.19 -4.44 -38.08
C ASP A 97 36.58 -4.02 -38.59
N PHE A 98 37.02 -2.79 -38.32
CA PHE A 98 38.36 -2.30 -38.68
C PHE A 98 39.13 -1.76 -37.47
N ALA A 99 40.40 -2.16 -37.31
CA ALA A 99 41.24 -1.73 -36.18
C ALA A 99 42.50 -0.97 -36.63
N ILE A 100 42.77 0.19 -36.05
CA ILE A 100 44.05 0.90 -36.18
C ILE A 100 44.82 0.74 -34.86
N THR A 101 46.06 0.28 -34.95
CA THR A 101 46.96 0.11 -33.81
C THR A 101 48.32 0.76 -34.07
N GLY A 102 49.24 0.68 -33.11
CA GLY A 102 50.62 1.15 -33.29
C GLY A 102 50.93 2.48 -32.59
N ASN A 103 51.84 3.26 -33.16
CA ASN A 103 52.42 4.47 -32.58
C ASN A 103 51.46 5.67 -32.60
N GLN A 104 51.74 6.66 -31.76
CA GLN A 104 50.96 7.89 -31.58
C GLN A 104 50.68 8.67 -32.89
N ILE A 105 49.45 9.15 -33.01
CA ILE A 105 48.94 9.96 -34.13
C ILE A 105 48.79 11.43 -33.68
N ASP A 106 49.25 12.37 -34.51
CA ASP A 106 49.15 13.83 -34.26
C ASP A 106 48.15 14.45 -35.25
N PHE A 107 46.96 14.79 -34.77
CA PHE A 107 45.93 15.46 -35.57
C PHE A 107 46.16 16.97 -35.61
N ARG A 108 46.30 17.50 -36.82
CA ARG A 108 46.48 18.95 -37.09
C ARG A 108 45.45 19.51 -38.06
N GLY A 109 44.37 18.78 -38.29
CA GLY A 109 43.24 19.19 -39.11
C GLY A 109 42.21 20.03 -38.37
N THR A 110 41.11 20.36 -39.07
CA THR A 110 39.90 20.95 -38.48
C THR A 110 38.73 19.96 -38.43
N ARG A 111 38.95 18.76 -38.99
CA ARG A 111 38.03 17.62 -39.08
C ARG A 111 38.88 16.36 -38.98
N ASP A 112 38.81 15.66 -37.87
CA ASP A 112 39.82 14.66 -37.55
C ASP A 112 39.37 13.25 -37.92
N ILE A 113 38.12 12.87 -37.59
CA ILE A 113 37.62 11.53 -37.92
C ILE A 113 36.18 11.56 -38.46
N ASP A 114 35.98 10.99 -39.64
CA ASP A 114 34.66 10.73 -40.23
C ASP A 114 34.39 9.22 -40.29
N ILE A 115 33.20 8.80 -39.83
CA ILE A 115 32.72 7.41 -39.82
C ILE A 115 31.51 7.34 -40.76
N LEU A 116 31.72 6.81 -41.96
CA LEU A 116 30.70 6.74 -43.00
C LEU A 116 30.07 5.34 -43.13
N HIS A 117 30.55 4.35 -42.37
CA HIS A 117 29.98 2.99 -42.33
C HIS A 117 29.07 2.73 -41.12
N THR A 118 28.37 1.59 -41.17
CA THR A 118 27.47 1.10 -40.10
C THR A 118 28.12 0.05 -39.17
N GLY A 119 29.32 -0.43 -39.49
CA GLY A 119 30.09 -1.40 -38.69
C GLY A 119 30.82 -0.80 -37.48
N THR A 120 31.72 -1.56 -36.86
CA THR A 120 32.56 -1.07 -35.76
C THR A 120 33.97 -0.73 -36.24
N ALA A 121 34.54 0.33 -35.69
CA ALA A 121 35.93 0.71 -35.89
C ALA A 121 36.60 0.90 -34.52
N SER A 122 37.90 0.61 -34.43
CA SER A 122 38.67 0.87 -33.23
C SER A 122 40.01 1.51 -33.55
N ILE A 123 40.45 2.43 -32.70
CA ILE A 123 41.78 3.04 -32.77
C ILE A 123 42.41 2.96 -31.38
N SER A 124 43.54 2.25 -31.29
CA SER A 124 44.27 2.02 -30.03
C SER A 124 45.46 2.96 -29.83
N ASN A 125 45.79 3.76 -30.83
CA ASN A 125 46.90 4.69 -30.80
C ASN A 125 46.60 5.86 -29.85
N ASP A 126 47.62 6.34 -29.13
CA ASP A 126 47.52 7.61 -28.42
C ASP A 126 47.38 8.78 -29.42
N PHE A 127 46.62 9.80 -29.03
CA PHE A 127 46.39 10.99 -29.84
C PHE A 127 47.02 12.23 -29.21
N ILE A 128 47.73 12.98 -30.03
CA ILE A 128 48.05 14.38 -29.78
C ILE A 128 47.17 15.22 -30.70
N THR A 129 46.61 16.29 -30.18
CA THR A 129 45.95 17.32 -30.99
C THR A 129 46.44 18.70 -30.59
N THR A 130 46.60 19.56 -31.59
CA THR A 130 46.95 20.98 -31.39
C THR A 130 45.72 21.90 -31.35
N GLY A 131 44.53 21.37 -31.61
CA GLY A 131 43.27 22.11 -31.64
C GLY A 131 42.03 21.25 -31.32
N ASN A 132 40.85 21.75 -31.70
CA ASN A 132 39.58 21.08 -31.44
C ASN A 132 39.46 19.81 -32.28
N MET A 133 39.05 18.72 -31.63
CA MET A 133 38.77 17.45 -32.30
C MET A 133 37.31 17.34 -32.75
N GLN A 134 37.08 16.87 -33.96
CA GLN A 134 35.74 16.59 -34.50
C GLN A 134 35.59 15.15 -34.96
N PHE A 135 34.54 14.49 -34.47
CA PHE A 135 34.11 13.15 -34.85
C PHE A 135 32.74 13.23 -35.51
N ARG A 136 32.62 12.84 -36.77
CA ARG A 136 31.36 12.87 -37.51
C ARG A 136 30.98 11.49 -37.99
N GLY A 137 29.70 11.20 -38.04
CA GLY A 137 29.22 9.97 -38.66
C GLY A 137 27.72 10.02 -38.94
N GLU A 138 27.32 9.48 -40.08
CA GLU A 138 25.98 9.67 -40.64
C GLU A 138 25.11 8.40 -40.60
N ASN A 139 25.70 7.23 -40.30
CA ASN A 139 25.06 5.91 -40.50
C ASN A 139 25.04 5.00 -39.25
N GLY A 140 25.14 5.53 -38.03
CA GLY A 140 24.92 4.74 -36.80
C GLY A 140 25.99 3.69 -36.43
N GLY A 141 27.19 3.74 -37.02
CA GLY A 141 28.31 2.85 -36.64
C GLY A 141 28.88 3.12 -35.24
N THR A 142 29.88 2.33 -34.81
CA THR A 142 30.57 2.51 -33.53
C THR A 142 32.06 2.77 -33.76
N LEU A 143 32.64 3.77 -33.09
CA LEU A 143 34.07 4.00 -33.05
C LEU A 143 34.57 3.90 -31.61
N THR A 144 35.51 3.00 -31.33
CA THR A 144 36.18 2.87 -30.03
C THR A 144 37.56 3.49 -30.06
N LEU A 145 37.83 4.42 -29.15
CA LEU A 145 39.14 5.03 -28.95
C LEU A 145 39.71 4.58 -27.61
N SER A 146 40.71 3.70 -27.65
CA SER A 146 41.33 3.15 -26.44
C SER A 146 42.68 3.75 -26.08
N GLY A 147 43.30 4.49 -27.00
CA GLY A 147 44.48 5.32 -26.68
C GLY A 147 44.10 6.61 -25.97
N ASP A 148 45.08 7.22 -25.29
CA ASP A 148 44.86 8.45 -24.52
C ASP A 148 44.79 9.67 -25.47
N ILE A 149 43.78 10.53 -25.27
CA ILE A 149 43.64 11.80 -25.99
C ILE A 149 44.20 12.94 -25.13
N ASN A 150 45.39 13.42 -25.50
CA ASN A 150 46.15 14.44 -24.78
C ASN A 150 46.35 15.70 -25.63
N PRO A 151 45.41 16.69 -25.60
CA PRO A 151 45.58 17.96 -26.28
C PRO A 151 46.75 18.76 -25.72
N VAL A 152 47.66 19.23 -26.60
CA VAL A 152 48.88 19.97 -26.21
C VAL A 152 48.67 21.49 -26.09
N THR A 153 47.45 22.00 -26.32
CA THR A 153 47.11 23.42 -26.22
C THR A 153 45.87 23.67 -25.35
N ALA A 154 45.60 24.95 -25.04
CA ALA A 154 44.39 25.38 -24.34
C ALA A 154 43.08 25.18 -25.17
N ALA A 155 43.20 24.81 -26.44
CA ALA A 155 42.09 24.49 -27.33
C ALA A 155 41.94 22.96 -27.47
N GLY A 156 41.59 22.29 -26.36
CA GLY A 156 41.38 20.84 -26.31
C GLY A 156 39.90 20.46 -26.24
N GLN A 157 39.06 20.97 -27.15
CA GLN A 157 37.64 20.59 -27.23
C GLN A 157 37.47 19.29 -28.03
N LEU A 158 36.55 18.41 -27.60
CA LEU A 158 36.02 17.32 -28.42
C LEU A 158 34.61 17.66 -28.89
N THR A 159 34.28 17.40 -30.16
CA THR A 159 32.92 17.53 -30.69
C THR A 159 32.51 16.26 -31.43
N LYS A 160 31.44 15.63 -30.96
CA LYS A 160 30.80 14.46 -31.53
C LYS A 160 29.55 14.88 -32.30
N PHE A 161 29.41 14.48 -33.55
CA PHE A 161 28.26 14.77 -34.42
C PHE A 161 27.55 13.50 -34.86
N GLY A 162 26.27 13.59 -35.23
CA GLY A 162 25.54 12.52 -35.93
C GLY A 162 25.25 11.28 -35.07
N GLU A 163 24.55 10.29 -35.62
CA GLU A 163 23.86 9.23 -34.84
C GLU A 163 24.77 8.10 -34.31
N HIS A 164 26.04 8.08 -34.71
CA HIS A 164 26.99 7.02 -34.35
C HIS A 164 27.32 6.97 -32.84
N THR A 165 27.87 5.86 -32.36
CA THR A 165 28.43 5.73 -31.01
C THR A 165 29.93 6.00 -31.04
N LEU A 166 30.41 6.92 -30.20
CA LEU A 166 31.83 7.12 -29.93
C LEU A 166 32.14 6.59 -28.53
N ILE A 167 32.94 5.54 -28.43
CA ILE A 167 33.38 4.95 -27.16
C ILE A 167 34.76 5.50 -26.83
N LEU A 168 34.90 6.12 -25.65
CA LEU A 168 36.17 6.54 -25.09
C LEU A 168 36.58 5.59 -23.96
N SER A 169 37.75 4.97 -24.10
CA SER A 169 38.29 4.00 -23.14
C SER A 169 39.67 4.38 -22.60
N GLY A 170 40.38 5.31 -23.25
CA GLY A 170 41.65 5.88 -22.77
C GLY A 170 41.48 6.82 -21.56
N ASN A 171 42.58 7.25 -20.96
CA ASN A 171 42.61 8.34 -19.99
C ASN A 171 42.75 9.66 -20.74
N ASN A 172 41.63 10.36 -20.93
CA ASN A 172 41.58 11.56 -21.75
C ASN A 172 41.61 12.80 -20.87
N GLN A 173 42.25 13.87 -21.31
CA GLN A 173 42.30 15.14 -20.57
C GLN A 173 41.92 16.31 -21.48
N PHE A 174 40.64 16.71 -21.48
CA PHE A 174 40.17 17.82 -22.30
C PHE A 174 40.30 19.14 -21.54
N THR A 175 41.06 20.09 -22.09
CA THR A 175 41.31 21.39 -21.44
C THR A 175 40.16 22.41 -21.61
N SER A 176 39.18 22.12 -22.47
CA SER A 176 38.03 22.99 -22.75
C SER A 176 36.70 22.32 -22.44
N ARG A 177 36.07 21.66 -23.43
CA ARG A 177 34.74 21.04 -23.28
C ARG A 177 34.61 19.83 -24.17
N ILE A 178 33.66 18.96 -23.85
CA ILE A 178 33.14 17.94 -24.75
C ILE A 178 31.77 18.41 -25.24
N ARG A 179 31.52 18.38 -26.55
CA ARG A 179 30.19 18.64 -27.15
C ARG A 179 29.64 17.38 -27.77
N ILE A 180 28.43 17.01 -27.37
CA ILE A 180 27.66 15.91 -27.93
C ILE A 180 26.54 16.53 -28.76
N ARG A 181 26.65 16.38 -30.09
CA ARG A 181 25.72 16.96 -31.07
C ARG A 181 24.89 15.93 -31.82
N GLY A 182 24.68 14.80 -31.17
CA GLY A 182 23.91 13.66 -31.66
C GLY A 182 24.62 12.33 -31.40
N GLY A 183 23.82 11.27 -31.37
CA GLY A 183 24.25 9.91 -31.07
C GLY A 183 24.79 9.78 -29.64
N VAL A 184 25.54 8.70 -29.42
CA VAL A 184 26.06 8.37 -28.09
C VAL A 184 27.55 8.69 -28.00
N LEU A 185 27.94 9.38 -26.94
CA LEU A 185 29.29 9.35 -26.39
C LEU A 185 29.30 8.39 -25.21
N GLU A 186 30.04 7.29 -25.31
CA GLU A 186 30.12 6.27 -24.28
C GLU A 186 31.47 6.32 -23.57
N SER A 187 31.45 6.33 -22.24
CA SER A 187 32.64 6.29 -21.40
C SER A 187 32.78 4.90 -20.76
N THR A 188 33.86 4.20 -21.09
CA THR A 188 34.16 2.87 -20.52
C THR A 188 35.36 2.89 -19.57
N ASN A 189 35.88 4.06 -19.21
CA ASN A 189 36.98 4.25 -18.27
C ASN A 189 36.68 5.47 -17.39
N SER A 190 37.00 5.40 -16.09
CA SER A 190 36.74 6.46 -15.12
C SER A 190 37.35 7.83 -15.47
N ASN A 191 38.37 7.87 -16.33
CA ASN A 191 38.99 9.12 -16.80
C ASN A 191 38.73 9.40 -18.29
N ALA A 192 37.74 8.75 -18.93
CA ALA A 192 37.58 8.89 -20.38
C ALA A 192 36.98 10.23 -20.81
N ILE A 193 36.31 10.94 -19.90
CA ILE A 193 35.53 12.16 -20.18
C ILE A 193 35.96 13.34 -19.31
N ASP A 194 37.22 13.37 -18.82
CA ASP A 194 37.72 14.47 -17.99
C ASP A 194 37.74 15.79 -18.78
N ALA A 195 36.82 16.70 -18.45
CA ALA A 195 36.64 17.98 -19.08
C ALA A 195 35.99 18.98 -18.10
N PRO A 196 36.26 20.29 -18.20
CA PRO A 196 35.54 21.31 -17.44
C PRO A 196 34.01 21.33 -17.69
N GLU A 197 33.57 20.92 -18.87
CA GLU A 197 32.18 21.00 -19.35
C GLU A 197 31.87 19.86 -20.31
N ILE A 198 30.74 19.18 -20.14
CA ILE A 198 30.11 18.37 -21.18
C ILE A 198 28.81 19.05 -21.59
N ARG A 199 28.63 19.26 -22.89
CA ARG A 199 27.52 20.01 -23.44
C ARG A 199 26.73 19.21 -24.45
N PHE A 200 25.42 19.21 -24.28
CA PHE A 200 24.44 18.61 -25.17
C PHE A 200 23.84 19.72 -26.06
N GLU A 201 24.04 19.64 -27.37
CA GLU A 201 23.47 20.59 -28.35
C GLU A 201 23.01 19.82 -29.59
N ASP A 202 21.71 19.74 -29.89
CA ASP A 202 21.27 19.01 -31.09
C ASP A 202 21.79 19.69 -32.36
N ASP A 203 22.07 18.88 -33.39
CA ASP A 203 22.50 19.41 -34.67
C ASP A 203 21.29 20.10 -35.31
N GLN A 204 21.39 21.42 -35.50
CA GLN A 204 20.33 22.38 -35.91
C GLN A 204 19.68 22.13 -37.29
N GLY A 205 19.71 20.89 -37.81
CA GLY A 205 19.22 20.45 -39.11
C GLY A 205 17.78 19.91 -39.14
N GLY A 206 17.02 19.99 -38.05
CA GLY A 206 15.60 19.63 -38.00
C GLY A 206 15.28 18.12 -37.92
N ILE A 207 16.30 17.29 -37.72
CA ILE A 207 16.16 15.88 -37.32
C ILE A 207 16.75 15.75 -35.92
N SER A 208 15.99 15.30 -34.93
CA SER A 208 16.53 15.15 -33.59
C SER A 208 17.40 13.91 -33.50
N ARG A 209 18.67 14.09 -33.11
CA ARG A 209 19.68 13.02 -33.06
C ARG A 209 20.04 12.59 -31.65
N THR A 210 19.22 12.96 -30.66
CA THR A 210 19.30 12.57 -29.24
C THR A 210 20.74 12.54 -28.70
N PRO A 211 21.30 13.69 -28.27
CA PRO A 211 22.65 13.71 -27.73
C PRO A 211 22.69 12.98 -26.38
N THR A 212 23.41 11.86 -26.34
CA THR A 212 23.48 10.97 -25.17
C THR A 212 24.90 10.81 -24.65
N LEU A 213 25.08 10.92 -23.33
CA LEU A 213 26.26 10.48 -22.61
C LEU A 213 25.93 9.14 -21.94
N ARG A 214 26.66 8.07 -22.29
CA ARG A 214 26.52 6.74 -21.65
C ARG A 214 27.73 6.43 -20.77
N ILE A 215 27.49 5.96 -19.55
CA ILE A 215 28.51 5.49 -18.61
C ILE A 215 28.29 3.99 -18.37
N SER A 216 29.16 3.13 -18.94
CA SER A 216 28.80 1.72 -19.14
C SER A 216 29.58 0.67 -18.34
N THR A 217 30.81 0.94 -17.88
CA THR A 217 31.66 -0.13 -17.29
C THR A 217 32.30 0.20 -15.95
N ASN A 218 32.48 1.47 -15.61
CA ASN A 218 33.18 1.87 -14.39
C ASN A 218 32.44 3.02 -13.71
N ASN A 219 32.45 3.02 -12.38
CA ASN A 219 32.01 4.19 -11.62
C ASN A 219 32.88 5.40 -11.99
N GLN A 220 32.25 6.56 -12.18
CA GLN A 220 32.95 7.77 -12.58
C GLN A 220 32.50 8.96 -11.74
N THR A 221 33.47 9.81 -11.41
CA THR A 221 33.22 11.12 -10.81
C THR A 221 33.63 12.18 -11.81
N PHE A 222 32.66 12.90 -12.35
CA PHE A 222 32.88 14.02 -13.25
C PHE A 222 32.92 15.33 -12.44
N THR A 223 34.05 16.05 -12.54
CA THR A 223 34.31 17.27 -11.75
C THR A 223 33.94 18.56 -12.49
N GLY A 224 33.56 18.45 -13.76
CA GLY A 224 32.97 19.51 -14.55
C GLY A 224 31.45 19.60 -14.37
N PHE A 225 30.81 20.45 -15.16
CA PHE A 225 29.35 20.58 -15.21
C PHE A 225 28.76 20.06 -16.52
N LEU A 226 27.51 19.62 -16.48
CA LEU A 226 26.73 19.22 -17.65
C LEU A 226 25.85 20.39 -18.09
N GLN A 227 25.81 20.69 -19.39
CA GLN A 227 24.97 21.77 -19.92
C GLN A 227 24.08 21.27 -21.06
N ALA A 228 22.77 21.49 -20.94
CA ALA A 228 21.81 21.34 -22.04
C ALA A 228 21.58 22.72 -22.68
N GLU A 229 21.83 22.84 -23.99
CA GLU A 229 21.59 24.09 -24.72
C GLU A 229 20.09 24.35 -24.97
N ALA A 230 19.80 25.55 -25.48
CA ALA A 230 18.44 26.05 -25.65
C ALA A 230 17.60 25.13 -26.56
N ASN A 231 16.50 24.60 -26.01
CA ASN A 231 15.59 23.65 -26.67
C ASN A 231 16.19 22.26 -26.95
N ASP A 232 17.32 21.93 -26.31
CA ASP A 232 17.96 20.62 -26.42
C ASP A 232 17.75 19.80 -25.15
N THR A 233 17.73 18.48 -25.30
CA THR A 233 17.64 17.52 -24.19
C THR A 233 18.95 16.77 -24.04
N GLY A 234 19.57 16.85 -22.86
CA GLY A 234 20.74 16.03 -22.51
C GLY A 234 20.31 14.69 -21.93
N TYR A 235 20.57 13.61 -22.66
CA TYR A 235 20.33 12.25 -22.17
C TYR A 235 21.58 11.71 -21.47
N ILE A 236 21.40 11.19 -20.25
CA ILE A 236 22.46 10.63 -19.43
C ILE A 236 22.06 9.20 -19.09
N GLU A 237 22.73 8.24 -19.71
CA GLU A 237 22.48 6.82 -19.50
C GLU A 237 23.57 6.24 -18.59
N VAL A 238 23.16 5.66 -17.47
CA VAL A 238 24.07 4.98 -16.53
C VAL A 238 23.71 3.51 -16.50
N SER A 239 24.62 2.63 -16.89
CA SER A 239 24.36 1.19 -16.95
C SER A 239 24.17 0.57 -15.56
N ASP A 240 23.51 -0.59 -15.52
CA ASP A 240 23.27 -1.36 -14.29
C ASP A 240 24.57 -1.57 -13.47
N GLY A 241 24.46 -1.46 -12.15
CA GLY A 241 25.57 -1.56 -11.21
C GLY A 241 26.59 -0.41 -11.27
N ILE A 242 26.43 0.56 -12.16
CA ILE A 242 27.33 1.71 -12.31
C ILE A 242 26.81 2.94 -11.57
N THR A 243 27.73 3.71 -10.98
CA THR A 243 27.47 5.02 -10.38
C THR A 243 28.19 6.12 -11.16
N PHE A 244 27.44 7.14 -11.58
CA PHE A 244 27.96 8.37 -12.17
C PHE A 244 27.72 9.55 -11.23
N THR A 245 28.79 10.11 -10.67
CA THR A 245 28.72 11.26 -9.76
C THR A 245 29.09 12.54 -10.51
N VAL A 246 28.21 13.55 -10.48
CA VAL A 246 28.47 14.89 -11.02
C VAL A 246 28.74 15.86 -9.88
N ASN A 247 29.97 16.36 -9.82
CA ASN A 247 30.47 17.24 -8.77
C ASN A 247 31.15 18.48 -9.38
N GLY A 248 30.41 19.17 -10.23
CA GLY A 248 30.87 20.37 -10.92
C GLY A 248 31.20 21.52 -9.99
N ALA A 249 32.31 22.22 -10.24
CA ALA A 249 32.63 23.45 -9.52
C ALA A 249 31.61 24.56 -9.86
N GLY A 250 30.71 24.85 -8.91
CA GLY A 250 29.59 25.78 -9.09
C GLY A 250 28.29 25.04 -9.35
N ASN A 251 28.01 24.73 -10.63
CA ASN A 251 26.83 23.97 -11.03
C ASN A 251 27.18 22.51 -11.32
N ALA A 252 26.29 21.56 -10.99
CA ALA A 252 26.33 20.20 -11.52
C ALA A 252 25.63 20.14 -12.89
N LEU A 253 24.36 20.58 -12.94
CA LEU A 253 23.60 20.72 -14.19
C LEU A 253 23.31 22.21 -14.48
N LEU A 254 23.32 22.55 -15.77
CA LEU A 254 22.97 23.88 -16.27
C LEU A 254 21.99 23.76 -17.45
N TRP A 255 20.76 24.23 -17.27
CA TRP A 255 19.80 24.40 -18.36
C TRP A 255 19.96 25.78 -18.97
N ALA A 256 20.07 25.86 -20.30
CA ALA A 256 20.20 27.15 -20.99
C ALA A 256 18.91 27.99 -20.94
N ASN A 257 17.73 27.33 -20.93
CA ASN A 257 16.42 27.97 -20.75
C ASN A 257 15.35 26.94 -20.33
N ALA A 258 14.10 27.40 -20.18
CA ALA A 258 12.96 26.57 -19.81
C ALA A 258 12.56 25.48 -20.84
N SER A 259 13.06 25.56 -22.08
CA SER A 259 12.84 24.52 -23.09
C SER A 259 13.95 23.47 -23.12
N SER A 260 15.06 23.70 -22.42
CA SER A 260 16.13 22.70 -22.25
C SER A 260 15.66 21.62 -21.28
N ALA A 261 16.19 20.40 -21.39
CA ALA A 261 15.87 19.33 -20.45
C ALA A 261 17.08 18.41 -20.17
N PHE A 262 17.03 17.71 -19.03
CA PHE A 262 17.89 16.57 -18.77
C PHE A 262 17.04 15.33 -18.51
N VAL A 263 17.51 14.20 -19.00
CA VAL A 263 16.85 12.89 -18.81
C VAL A 263 17.89 11.91 -18.29
N LYS A 264 17.61 11.32 -17.12
CA LYS A 264 18.37 10.20 -16.57
C LYS A 264 17.75 8.89 -17.03
N GLN A 265 18.55 8.05 -17.69
CA GLN A 265 18.19 6.73 -18.21
C GLN A 265 19.17 5.65 -17.72
N GLY A 266 18.82 4.39 -17.98
CA GLY A 266 19.59 3.21 -17.57
C GLY A 266 19.48 2.90 -16.08
N ASP A 267 19.61 1.63 -15.74
CA ASP A 267 19.36 1.09 -14.40
C ASP A 267 20.34 1.59 -13.31
N GLY A 268 21.48 2.16 -13.71
CA GLY A 268 22.49 2.65 -12.80
C GLY A 268 22.09 3.90 -12.00
N THR A 269 22.96 4.30 -11.09
CA THR A 269 22.78 5.47 -10.22
C THR A 269 23.50 6.69 -10.78
N MET A 270 22.80 7.82 -10.92
CA MET A 270 23.41 9.14 -11.06
C MET A 270 23.36 9.88 -9.74
N ILE A 271 24.45 10.50 -9.30
CA ILE A 271 24.52 11.29 -8.06
C ILE A 271 24.82 12.75 -8.40
N ILE A 272 24.00 13.68 -7.91
CA ILE A 272 24.24 15.12 -8.00
C ILE A 272 24.57 15.67 -6.60
N GLU A 273 25.80 16.14 -6.42
CA GLU A 273 26.31 16.61 -5.12
C GLU A 273 26.31 18.13 -4.95
N LYS A 274 26.08 18.86 -6.04
CA LYS A 274 26.17 20.32 -6.10
C LYS A 274 24.86 20.92 -6.59
N THR A 275 24.75 22.24 -6.43
CA THR A 275 23.64 23.02 -6.97
C THR A 275 23.55 22.84 -8.48
N SER A 276 22.35 22.86 -9.03
CA SER A 276 22.10 22.99 -10.46
C SER A 276 21.33 24.28 -10.73
N SER A 277 21.42 24.83 -11.94
CA SER A 277 20.83 26.14 -12.27
C SER A 277 20.08 26.12 -13.60
N GLY A 278 18.92 26.78 -13.65
CA GLY A 278 18.13 26.98 -14.86
C GLY A 278 16.67 26.52 -14.71
N ASP A 279 15.84 26.82 -15.71
CA ASP A 279 14.38 26.67 -15.66
C ASP A 279 13.85 25.45 -16.42
N GLY A 280 14.75 24.61 -16.94
CA GLY A 280 14.40 23.44 -17.74
C GLY A 280 13.96 22.24 -16.88
N THR A 281 13.37 21.25 -17.52
CA THR A 281 12.84 20.07 -16.82
C THR A 281 13.92 19.03 -16.54
N LEU A 282 13.69 18.24 -15.49
CA LEU A 282 14.49 17.07 -15.16
C LEU A 282 13.60 15.83 -15.13
N THR A 283 13.92 14.81 -15.92
CA THR A 283 13.18 13.54 -15.95
C THR A 283 14.07 12.40 -15.50
N VAL A 284 13.57 11.56 -14.60
CA VAL A 284 14.16 10.27 -14.23
C VAL A 284 13.31 9.19 -14.89
N GLU A 285 13.83 8.62 -15.98
CA GLU A 285 13.13 7.57 -16.73
C GLU A 285 13.41 6.18 -16.14
N ASP A 286 14.69 5.88 -15.88
CA ASP A 286 15.14 4.60 -15.35
C ASP A 286 16.25 4.76 -14.29
N GLY A 287 16.39 3.73 -13.47
CA GLY A 287 17.42 3.65 -12.45
C GLY A 287 17.22 4.68 -11.35
N THR A 288 18.30 5.09 -10.70
CA THR A 288 18.24 6.03 -9.57
C THR A 288 18.92 7.36 -9.91
N LEU A 289 18.23 8.47 -9.66
CA LEU A 289 18.84 9.78 -9.49
C LEU A 289 18.91 10.10 -8.00
N ARG A 290 20.11 10.15 -7.43
CA ARG A 290 20.34 10.56 -6.04
C ARG A 290 20.80 12.00 -5.96
N ILE A 291 20.15 12.78 -5.10
CA ILE A 291 20.56 14.15 -4.77
C ILE A 291 21.04 14.23 -3.32
N THR A 292 22.15 14.94 -3.11
CA THR A 292 22.69 15.23 -1.77
C THR A 292 22.74 16.72 -1.46
N ASN A 293 22.15 17.54 -2.34
CA ASN A 293 22.06 18.99 -2.21
C ASN A 293 20.61 19.44 -2.48
N ALA A 294 20.09 20.29 -1.61
CA ALA A 294 18.74 20.88 -1.68
C ALA A 294 18.38 21.54 -3.03
N THR A 295 19.39 22.00 -3.78
CA THR A 295 19.23 22.73 -5.05
C THR A 295 19.78 21.94 -6.26
N ALA A 296 19.93 20.62 -6.12
CA ALA A 296 20.48 19.75 -7.15
C ALA A 296 19.60 19.63 -8.42
N LEU A 297 18.29 19.88 -8.30
CA LEU A 297 17.31 19.68 -9.36
C LEU A 297 17.14 20.90 -10.27
N GLY A 298 17.72 22.06 -9.92
CA GLY A 298 17.58 23.30 -10.70
C GLY A 298 16.70 24.34 -10.02
N SER A 299 16.13 25.26 -10.81
CA SER A 299 15.09 26.15 -10.32
C SER A 299 13.73 25.44 -10.29
N THR A 300 12.78 26.04 -9.59
CA THR A 300 11.44 25.47 -9.39
C THR A 300 10.48 25.66 -10.56
N SER A 301 10.92 26.30 -11.65
CA SER A 301 10.05 26.59 -12.80
C SER A 301 9.84 25.38 -13.71
N GLY A 302 10.83 24.49 -13.81
CA GLY A 302 10.81 23.34 -14.72
C GLY A 302 10.10 22.12 -14.14
N GLY A 303 10.25 21.89 -12.84
CA GLY A 303 9.74 20.70 -12.18
C GLY A 303 10.54 19.44 -12.51
N THR A 304 10.32 18.42 -11.68
CA THR A 304 10.95 17.12 -11.78
C THR A 304 9.89 16.06 -12.06
N THR A 305 10.17 15.18 -13.03
CA THR A 305 9.29 14.05 -13.37
C THR A 305 10.04 12.74 -13.12
N VAL A 306 9.41 11.82 -12.41
CA VAL A 306 9.85 10.44 -12.27
C VAL A 306 8.83 9.57 -12.98
N THR A 307 9.25 8.85 -14.03
CA THR A 307 8.37 7.90 -14.73
C THR A 307 8.48 6.51 -14.11
N ASP A 308 7.58 5.61 -14.51
CA ASP A 308 7.67 4.20 -14.10
C ASP A 308 9.03 3.62 -14.52
N GLY A 309 9.73 2.99 -13.57
CA GLY A 309 11.12 2.53 -13.71
C GLY A 309 12.18 3.42 -13.04
N GLY A 310 11.87 4.68 -12.74
CA GLY A 310 12.80 5.64 -12.15
C GLY A 310 12.63 5.85 -10.63
N THR A 311 13.71 6.20 -9.93
CA THR A 311 13.68 6.62 -8.52
C THR A 311 14.41 7.95 -8.34
N LEU A 312 13.74 8.93 -7.74
CA LEU A 312 14.37 10.11 -7.16
C LEU A 312 14.71 9.83 -5.69
N ASP A 313 16.00 9.88 -5.36
CA ASP A 313 16.52 9.51 -4.06
C ASP A 313 17.12 10.70 -3.30
N LEU A 314 16.59 10.98 -2.12
CA LEU A 314 17.02 12.07 -1.22
C LEU A 314 17.99 11.51 -0.18
N SER A 315 19.15 12.16 -0.02
CA SER A 315 20.18 11.68 0.90
C SER A 315 20.92 12.82 1.60
N GLY A 316 21.13 12.66 2.91
CA GLY A 316 21.96 13.54 3.72
C GLY A 316 21.20 14.55 4.59
N GLY A 317 19.87 14.44 4.66
CA GLY A 317 19.03 15.34 5.46
C GLY A 317 18.82 16.70 4.80
N ILE A 318 18.34 16.68 3.57
CA ILE A 318 18.14 17.87 2.72
C ILE A 318 16.67 18.31 2.71
N THR A 319 16.45 19.60 2.45
CA THR A 319 15.14 20.20 2.19
C THR A 319 15.09 20.68 0.74
N VAL A 320 14.24 20.08 -0.09
CA VAL A 320 13.99 20.52 -1.46
C VAL A 320 12.78 21.46 -1.46
N ALA A 321 13.03 22.76 -1.60
CA ALA A 321 12.01 23.80 -1.52
C ALA A 321 11.29 24.04 -2.85
N ASP A 322 9.96 24.13 -2.82
CA ASP A 322 9.07 24.60 -3.89
C ASP A 322 9.14 23.86 -5.25
N GLU A 323 9.93 22.80 -5.38
CA GLU A 323 10.07 22.02 -6.62
C GLU A 323 8.83 21.16 -6.87
N THR A 324 8.19 21.31 -8.03
CA THR A 324 7.04 20.46 -8.39
C THR A 324 7.50 19.07 -8.80
N LEU A 325 6.81 18.03 -8.33
CA LEU A 325 7.12 16.63 -8.60
C LEU A 325 5.95 15.91 -9.28
N SER A 326 6.21 15.27 -10.42
CA SER A 326 5.31 14.29 -11.01
C SER A 326 5.87 12.89 -10.76
N LEU A 327 5.08 11.99 -10.15
CA LEU A 327 5.50 10.62 -9.82
C LEU A 327 4.66 9.58 -10.56
N ALA A 328 5.33 8.52 -11.03
CA ALA A 328 4.70 7.32 -11.54
C ALA A 328 5.54 6.09 -11.18
N GLY A 329 4.88 4.97 -10.90
CA GLY A 329 5.51 3.67 -10.68
C GLY A 329 5.97 3.41 -9.25
N ALA A 330 6.36 2.16 -8.99
CA ALA A 330 6.89 1.72 -7.71
C ALA A 330 8.35 2.15 -7.47
N GLY A 331 8.97 2.81 -8.44
CA GLY A 331 10.39 3.11 -8.47
C GLY A 331 11.25 1.98 -9.01
N HIS A 332 12.53 2.28 -9.26
CA HIS A 332 13.51 1.29 -9.70
C HIS A 332 13.65 0.18 -8.66
N ASP A 333 13.47 -1.08 -9.08
CA ASP A 333 13.42 -2.26 -8.21
C ASP A 333 12.42 -2.16 -7.04
N SER A 334 11.31 -1.43 -7.23
CA SER A 334 10.27 -1.20 -6.20
C SER A 334 10.77 -0.48 -4.93
N GLN A 335 11.83 0.32 -5.03
CA GLN A 335 12.39 1.07 -3.90
C GLN A 335 11.65 2.37 -3.56
N GLY A 336 10.62 2.73 -4.32
CA GLY A 336 9.92 4.01 -4.27
C GLY A 336 10.30 4.92 -5.45
N ALA A 337 9.30 5.54 -6.09
CA ALA A 337 9.53 6.57 -7.11
C ALA A 337 10.11 7.85 -6.47
N LEU A 338 9.69 8.16 -5.25
CA LEU A 338 10.39 9.07 -4.34
C LEU A 338 10.91 8.27 -3.15
N ARG A 339 12.21 8.37 -2.86
CA ARG A 339 12.84 7.66 -1.74
C ARG A 339 13.63 8.63 -0.86
N SER A 340 13.48 8.49 0.45
CA SER A 340 14.37 9.08 1.44
C SER A 340 15.35 8.02 1.92
N PHE A 341 16.53 7.97 1.30
CA PHE A 341 17.52 6.92 1.56
C PHE A 341 18.31 7.12 2.85
N SER A 342 18.74 8.35 3.15
CA SER A 342 19.47 8.64 4.39
C SER A 342 19.25 10.05 4.94
N GLY A 343 19.28 10.18 6.27
CA GLY A 343 18.92 11.41 6.97
C GLY A 343 17.41 11.69 6.90
N SER A 344 16.94 12.63 7.72
CA SER A 344 15.55 13.11 7.62
C SER A 344 15.47 14.19 6.54
N ASN A 345 14.70 13.93 5.48
CA ASN A 345 14.62 14.78 4.30
C ASN A 345 13.22 15.43 4.20
N ASN A 346 13.16 16.60 3.57
CA ASN A 346 11.93 17.34 3.35
C ASN A 346 11.73 17.60 1.85
N TRP A 347 10.52 17.32 1.36
CA TRP A 347 10.03 17.74 0.06
C TRP A 347 8.95 18.79 0.24
N GLU A 348 9.24 20.06 -0.04
CA GLU A 348 8.36 21.19 0.24
C GLU A 348 7.66 21.75 -1.01
N GLY A 349 7.72 21.03 -2.14
CA GLY A 349 6.96 21.36 -3.34
C GLY A 349 5.75 20.45 -3.56
N ASN A 350 4.88 20.83 -4.51
CA ASN A 350 3.67 20.07 -4.81
C ASN A 350 4.00 18.73 -5.49
N ILE A 351 3.24 17.69 -5.16
CA ILE A 351 3.39 16.35 -5.75
C ILE A 351 2.10 16.00 -6.50
N THR A 352 2.22 15.49 -7.73
CA THR A 352 1.11 14.95 -8.52
C THR A 352 1.44 13.52 -8.94
N LEU A 353 0.49 12.60 -8.76
CA LEU A 353 0.63 11.23 -9.25
C LEU A 353 0.18 11.15 -10.72
N ALA A 354 1.10 10.83 -11.62
CA ALA A 354 0.81 10.57 -13.03
C ALA A 354 0.32 9.12 -13.26
N ASP A 355 0.73 8.18 -12.40
CA ASP A 355 0.24 6.80 -12.31
C ASP A 355 0.26 6.36 -10.83
N ASP A 356 -0.12 5.12 -10.51
CA ASP A 356 0.10 4.53 -9.18
C ASP A 356 1.58 4.70 -8.78
N ALA A 357 1.84 5.16 -7.57
CA ALA A 357 3.21 5.51 -7.15
C ALA A 357 3.53 5.12 -5.70
N THR A 358 4.80 4.80 -5.46
CA THR A 358 5.33 4.49 -4.13
C THR A 358 6.25 5.61 -3.62
N ILE A 359 6.05 6.04 -2.38
CA ILE A 359 6.96 6.90 -1.61
C ILE A 359 7.55 6.08 -0.47
N THR A 360 8.88 6.06 -0.36
CA THR A 360 9.58 5.22 0.62
C THR A 360 10.45 6.06 1.55
N SER A 361 10.27 5.87 2.86
CA SER A 361 11.22 6.35 3.89
C SER A 361 12.07 5.18 4.35
N GLU A 362 13.28 5.04 3.79
CA GLU A 362 14.04 3.79 3.86
C GLU A 362 14.54 3.49 5.28
N THR A 363 15.19 4.47 5.91
CA THR A 363 16.01 4.25 7.10
C THR A 363 15.19 4.45 8.37
N ALA A 364 15.14 3.43 9.23
CA ALA A 364 14.50 3.53 10.54
C ALA A 364 15.02 4.72 11.36
N SER A 365 14.14 5.34 12.15
CA SER A 365 14.43 6.56 12.94
C SER A 365 14.75 7.83 12.13
N THR A 366 14.51 7.81 10.81
CA THR A 366 14.51 9.03 9.99
C THR A 366 13.08 9.35 9.54
N THR A 367 12.85 10.58 9.11
CA THR A 367 11.53 11.04 8.66
C THR A 367 11.65 11.67 7.28
N LEU A 368 10.77 11.25 6.36
CA LEU A 368 10.49 11.99 5.13
C LEU A 368 9.29 12.91 5.37
N THR A 369 9.52 14.22 5.34
CA THR A 369 8.45 15.22 5.46
C THR A 369 7.99 15.63 4.07
N ILE A 370 6.68 15.54 3.80
CA ILE A 370 6.07 15.98 2.54
C ILE A 370 5.19 17.20 2.80
N GLY A 371 5.60 18.35 2.30
CA GLY A 371 4.99 19.67 2.53
C GLY A 371 5.83 20.54 3.48
N ALA A 372 5.68 21.86 3.35
CA ALA A 372 6.32 22.85 4.22
C ALA A 372 5.51 23.13 5.49
N ASP A 373 6.18 23.54 6.57
CA ASP A 373 5.61 23.84 7.90
C ASP A 373 4.37 24.77 7.90
N ALA A 374 4.23 25.64 6.90
CA ALA A 374 3.15 26.63 6.77
C ALA A 374 2.52 26.69 5.36
N GLY A 375 2.74 25.68 4.51
CA GLY A 375 2.48 25.76 3.07
C GLY A 375 1.15 25.14 2.61
N ASP A 376 0.55 25.74 1.57
CA ASP A 376 -0.56 25.21 0.77
C ASP A 376 -0.15 23.99 -0.10
N ASN A 377 0.87 23.23 0.31
CA ASN A 377 1.37 22.15 -0.52
C ASN A 377 0.31 21.07 -0.71
N THR A 378 0.16 20.62 -1.94
CA THR A 378 -0.79 19.56 -2.29
C THR A 378 -0.06 18.31 -2.77
N LEU A 379 -0.50 17.15 -2.28
CA LEU A 379 -0.28 15.86 -2.90
C LEU A 379 -1.58 15.42 -3.57
N VAL A 380 -1.58 15.38 -4.90
CA VAL A 380 -2.76 15.05 -5.70
C VAL A 380 -2.63 13.62 -6.23
N ASN A 381 -3.40 12.70 -5.65
CA ASN A 381 -3.51 11.32 -6.13
C ASN A 381 -4.34 11.22 -7.42
N GLY A 382 -5.26 12.17 -7.65
CA GLY A 382 -6.19 12.09 -8.77
C GLY A 382 -7.02 10.81 -8.69
N GLY A 383 -6.80 9.87 -9.61
CA GLY A 383 -7.40 8.53 -9.60
C GLY A 383 -6.44 7.39 -9.22
N ASN A 384 -5.18 7.72 -8.91
CA ASN A 384 -4.07 6.77 -8.75
C ASN A 384 -3.81 6.44 -7.27
N THR A 385 -3.31 5.26 -7.01
CA THR A 385 -2.98 4.76 -5.67
C THR A 385 -1.62 5.29 -5.21
N LEU A 386 -1.61 5.92 -4.05
CA LEU A 386 -0.39 6.26 -3.32
C LEU A 386 -0.02 5.13 -2.36
N THR A 387 1.17 4.57 -2.48
CA THR A 387 1.73 3.60 -1.52
C THR A 387 2.83 4.25 -0.70
N ILE A 388 2.76 4.14 0.62
CA ILE A 388 3.79 4.58 1.56
C ILE A 388 4.50 3.36 2.13
N ASP A 389 5.82 3.33 2.06
CA ASP A 389 6.63 2.18 2.48
C ASP A 389 7.91 2.59 3.22
N GLY A 390 8.63 1.60 3.74
CA GLY A 390 9.93 1.74 4.39
C GLY A 390 9.88 1.66 5.92
N ALA A 391 11.06 1.57 6.53
CA ALA A 391 11.22 1.46 7.98
C ALA A 391 11.30 2.82 8.70
N GLY A 392 11.56 3.89 7.95
CA GLY A 392 11.50 5.27 8.43
C GLY A 392 10.07 5.82 8.45
N ASP A 393 9.87 6.92 9.15
CA ASP A 393 8.58 7.58 9.22
C ASP A 393 8.35 8.48 7.99
N THR A 394 7.08 8.71 7.67
CA THR A 394 6.65 9.69 6.67
C THR A 394 5.66 10.66 7.31
N PHE A 395 5.95 11.96 7.27
CA PHE A 395 5.08 12.99 7.82
C PHE A 395 4.49 13.82 6.69
N PHE A 396 3.19 13.70 6.46
CA PHE A 396 2.48 14.53 5.50
C PHE A 396 2.06 15.81 6.20
N ASN A 397 2.73 16.90 5.81
CA ASN A 397 2.36 18.27 6.13
C ASN A 397 1.79 18.99 4.90
N SER A 398 1.15 18.22 4.02
CA SER A 398 0.56 18.65 2.76
C SER A 398 -0.85 18.10 2.66
N GLN A 399 -1.70 18.80 1.91
CA GLN A 399 -3.07 18.36 1.66
C GLN A 399 -3.07 17.16 0.71
N LEU A 400 -3.60 16.03 1.16
CA LEU A 400 -3.90 14.89 0.30
C LEU A 400 -5.24 15.11 -0.43
N SER A 401 -5.31 14.81 -1.72
CA SER A 401 -6.55 14.96 -2.50
C SER A 401 -6.70 13.92 -3.60
N GLY A 402 -7.96 13.63 -3.98
CA GLY A 402 -8.29 12.69 -5.06
C GLY A 402 -9.15 11.52 -4.62
N THR A 403 -9.51 10.68 -5.58
CA THR A 403 -10.30 9.46 -5.40
C THR A 403 -9.45 8.19 -5.42
N GLY A 404 -8.19 8.28 -5.84
CA GLY A 404 -7.25 7.16 -5.82
C GLY A 404 -6.89 6.73 -4.39
N GLY A 405 -6.50 5.46 -4.22
CA GLY A 405 -6.31 4.86 -2.89
C GLY A 405 -5.06 5.35 -2.14
N LEU A 406 -5.00 5.03 -0.85
CA LEU A 406 -3.83 5.17 0.02
C LEU A 406 -3.51 3.80 0.61
N ILE A 407 -2.29 3.33 0.41
CA ILE A 407 -1.78 2.09 0.99
C ILE A 407 -0.62 2.42 1.92
N LYS A 408 -0.66 1.92 3.15
CA LYS A 408 0.44 1.98 4.10
C LYS A 408 1.06 0.59 4.27
N ASN A 409 2.30 0.46 3.80
CA ASN A 409 3.20 -0.68 3.96
C ASN A 409 4.41 -0.26 4.81
N GLY A 410 5.36 -1.16 5.03
CA GLY A 410 6.59 -0.88 5.78
C GLY A 410 6.37 -0.71 7.29
N GLU A 411 7.42 -0.89 8.08
CA GLU A 411 7.35 -0.86 9.54
C GLU A 411 7.17 0.55 10.12
N GLY A 412 7.52 1.60 9.36
CA GLY A 412 7.49 2.99 9.83
C GLY A 412 6.09 3.54 10.10
N THR A 413 6.03 4.75 10.65
CA THR A 413 4.78 5.49 10.87
C THR A 413 4.53 6.46 9.72
N ALA A 414 3.34 6.42 9.12
CA ALA A 414 2.87 7.48 8.25
C ALA A 414 1.89 8.36 9.04
N THR A 415 2.18 9.65 9.18
CA THR A 415 1.29 10.60 9.83
C THR A 415 0.67 11.51 8.79
N LEU A 416 -0.66 11.47 8.68
CA LEU A 416 -1.44 12.44 7.93
C LEU A 416 -1.74 13.63 8.85
N PHE A 417 -1.10 14.76 8.61
CA PHE A 417 -1.33 16.01 9.33
C PHE A 417 -1.79 17.10 8.34
N PHE A 418 -3.04 17.56 8.46
CA PHE A 418 -3.61 18.61 7.60
C PHE A 418 -3.80 19.94 8.34
N GLY A 419 -3.20 20.08 9.53
CA GLY A 419 -3.57 21.11 10.52
C GLY A 419 -3.05 22.53 10.30
N ASN A 420 -2.18 22.79 9.32
CA ASN A 420 -1.48 24.08 9.20
C ASN A 420 -1.87 24.93 7.97
N ASN A 421 -2.96 24.64 7.27
CA ASN A 421 -3.34 25.51 6.16
C ASN A 421 -4.02 26.81 6.68
N SER A 422 -3.27 27.91 6.56
CA SER A 422 -3.71 29.30 6.79
C SER A 422 -5.00 29.68 6.03
N ASP A 423 -5.29 29.01 4.93
CA ASP A 423 -6.38 29.32 3.99
C ASP A 423 -7.63 28.45 4.19
N GLY A 424 -7.61 27.51 5.15
CA GLY A 424 -8.77 26.66 5.45
C GLY A 424 -9.14 25.71 4.31
N VAL A 425 -8.21 25.41 3.39
CA VAL A 425 -8.40 24.45 2.30
C VAL A 425 -8.21 23.03 2.82
N LEU A 426 -9.20 22.18 2.57
CA LEU A 426 -9.46 20.92 3.25
C LEU A 426 -8.99 19.71 2.42
N SER A 427 -8.47 18.65 3.05
CA SER A 427 -8.08 17.38 2.40
C SER A 427 -9.24 16.76 1.60
N ALA A 428 -9.24 16.89 0.27
CA ALA A 428 -10.31 16.37 -0.60
C ALA A 428 -10.10 14.88 -0.96
N TYR A 429 -9.50 14.13 -0.05
CA TYR A 429 -9.23 12.71 -0.23
C TYR A 429 -10.48 11.88 0.04
N SER A 430 -10.85 11.05 -0.93
CA SER A 430 -12.06 10.19 -0.86
C SER A 430 -11.80 8.75 -1.29
N GLY A 431 -10.53 8.40 -1.57
CA GLY A 431 -10.11 7.06 -1.91
C GLY A 431 -10.13 6.09 -0.73
N THR A 432 -9.99 4.80 -1.03
CA THR A 432 -9.89 3.74 -0.01
C THR A 432 -8.54 3.78 0.70
N THR A 433 -8.53 3.58 2.01
CA THR A 433 -7.31 3.54 2.81
C THR A 433 -7.04 2.12 3.31
N THR A 434 -5.85 1.60 3.04
CA THR A 434 -5.43 0.25 3.46
C THR A 434 -4.15 0.35 4.30
N VAL A 435 -4.12 -0.32 5.45
CA VAL A 435 -2.92 -0.47 6.29
C VAL A 435 -2.52 -1.94 6.32
N ASN A 436 -1.40 -2.28 5.68
CA ASN A 436 -0.85 -3.64 5.60
C ASN A 436 0.40 -3.84 6.48
N ALA A 437 1.04 -2.76 6.94
CA ALA A 437 2.19 -2.82 7.84
C ALA A 437 2.43 -1.48 8.56
N GLY A 438 2.97 -1.57 9.78
CA GLY A 438 3.34 -0.40 10.58
C GLY A 438 2.13 0.38 11.09
N THR A 439 2.27 1.70 11.20
CA THR A 439 1.20 2.57 11.73
C THR A 439 0.83 3.66 10.73
N LEU A 440 -0.47 3.86 10.50
CA LEU A 440 -1.05 5.06 9.90
C LEU A 440 -1.69 5.90 11.02
N VAL A 441 -1.17 7.10 11.23
CA VAL A 441 -1.72 8.09 12.17
C VAL A 441 -2.50 9.14 11.39
N THR A 442 -3.68 9.49 11.88
CA THR A 442 -4.43 10.67 11.43
C THR A 442 -4.45 11.69 12.56
N ASP A 443 -3.94 12.88 12.26
CA ASP A 443 -3.81 13.99 13.17
C ASP A 443 -4.25 15.26 12.44
N LEU A 444 -5.53 15.34 12.10
CA LEU A 444 -6.06 16.41 11.25
C LEU A 444 -6.45 17.66 12.05
N GLY A 445 -5.88 17.82 13.25
CA GLY A 445 -6.29 18.84 14.23
C GLY A 445 -6.38 20.25 13.64
N ASN A 446 -7.54 20.88 13.78
CA ASN A 446 -7.64 22.34 13.82
C ASN A 446 -8.60 22.75 14.94
N ASP A 447 -8.07 23.56 15.86
CA ASP A 447 -8.74 24.14 17.03
C ASP A 447 -9.66 25.34 16.68
N ALA A 448 -10.00 25.56 15.40
CA ALA A 448 -10.86 26.67 14.99
C ALA A 448 -11.71 26.40 13.73
N ALA A 449 -12.98 26.03 13.96
CA ALA A 449 -14.16 26.45 13.17
C ALA A 449 -14.19 26.25 11.63
N THR A 450 -13.38 25.35 11.06
CA THR A 450 -13.44 24.99 9.63
C THR A 450 -13.82 23.50 9.48
N VAL A 451 -14.69 23.21 8.52
CA VAL A 451 -15.29 21.88 8.30
C VAL A 451 -14.19 20.93 7.85
N LEU A 452 -13.65 20.09 8.74
CA LEU A 452 -12.75 19.01 8.33
C LEU A 452 -13.44 18.14 7.27
N THR A 453 -12.75 17.81 6.18
CA THR A 453 -13.16 16.74 5.26
C THR A 453 -12.49 15.45 5.73
N PRO A 454 -13.24 14.57 6.41
CA PRO A 454 -12.68 13.33 6.92
C PRO A 454 -12.29 12.37 5.79
N LEU A 455 -11.58 11.30 6.13
CA LEU A 455 -11.41 10.16 5.24
C LEU A 455 -12.77 9.50 4.96
N THR A 456 -13.32 9.72 3.76
CA THR A 456 -14.66 9.23 3.39
C THR A 456 -14.66 7.86 2.69
N GLY A 457 -13.52 7.42 2.16
CA GLY A 457 -13.40 6.09 1.55
C GLY A 457 -13.24 4.99 2.61
N ALA A 458 -13.59 3.76 2.24
CA ALA A 458 -13.50 2.61 3.15
C ALA A 458 -12.07 2.44 3.70
N ILE A 459 -11.97 2.09 4.98
CA ILE A 459 -10.69 1.83 5.67
C ILE A 459 -10.56 0.33 5.89
N THR A 460 -9.44 -0.27 5.48
CA THR A 460 -9.10 -1.68 5.74
C THR A 460 -7.78 -1.75 6.48
N ILE A 461 -7.74 -2.48 7.58
CA ILE A 461 -6.58 -2.56 8.47
C ILE A 461 -6.27 -4.03 8.67
N GLY A 462 -5.06 -4.44 8.34
CA GLY A 462 -4.63 -5.82 8.50
C GLY A 462 -4.47 -6.55 7.17
N ASP A 463 -3.28 -7.10 6.90
CA ASP A 463 -3.05 -8.00 5.77
C ASP A 463 -2.99 -9.51 6.17
N GLY A 464 -3.10 -9.79 7.47
CA GLY A 464 -2.98 -11.11 8.07
C GLY A 464 -1.58 -11.45 8.60
N VAL A 465 -0.62 -10.53 8.50
CA VAL A 465 0.78 -10.68 8.94
C VAL A 465 1.15 -9.51 9.86
N GLY A 466 1.92 -9.79 10.91
CA GLY A 466 2.40 -8.73 11.79
C GLY A 466 1.29 -7.98 12.54
N THR A 467 1.53 -6.70 12.83
CA THR A 467 0.57 -5.80 13.47
C THR A 467 0.43 -4.56 12.61
N ASP A 468 -0.81 -4.24 12.26
CA ASP A 468 -1.15 -3.17 11.33
C ASP A 468 -2.05 -2.17 12.04
N THR A 469 -1.58 -0.95 12.28
CA THR A 469 -2.27 -0.01 13.15
C THR A 469 -2.81 1.19 12.38
N PHE A 470 -4.10 1.47 12.52
CA PHE A 470 -4.67 2.78 12.21
C PHE A 470 -4.97 3.51 13.52
N SER A 471 -4.44 4.72 13.68
CA SER A 471 -4.59 5.54 14.88
C SER A 471 -5.20 6.89 14.56
N SER A 472 -6.39 7.19 15.08
CA SER A 472 -6.94 8.55 15.05
C SER A 472 -6.55 9.29 16.33
N GLN A 473 -5.89 10.44 16.19
CA GLN A 473 -5.45 11.28 17.31
C GLN A 473 -6.25 12.58 17.44
N TRP A 474 -7.26 12.75 16.58
CA TRP A 474 -8.22 13.85 16.63
C TRP A 474 -9.62 13.37 16.25
N GLN A 475 -10.62 14.21 16.51
CA GLN A 475 -12.02 13.95 16.16
C GLN A 475 -12.33 14.31 14.69
N ASN A 476 -13.29 13.61 14.10
CA ASN A 476 -13.76 13.78 12.72
C ASN A 476 -12.64 13.56 11.68
N ASN A 477 -11.73 12.63 11.95
CA ASN A 477 -10.75 12.20 10.97
C ASN A 477 -11.34 11.19 9.98
N ILE A 478 -12.42 10.50 10.36
CA ILE A 478 -13.09 9.44 9.61
C ILE A 478 -14.51 9.89 9.28
N GLY A 479 -14.98 9.56 8.08
CA GLY A 479 -16.32 9.96 7.66
C GLY A 479 -17.39 9.19 8.45
N ASP A 480 -18.46 9.87 8.84
CA ASP A 480 -19.59 9.27 9.57
C ASP A 480 -20.27 8.11 8.84
N SER A 481 -20.04 7.96 7.52
CA SER A 481 -20.52 6.84 6.71
C SER A 481 -19.43 5.83 6.33
N THR A 482 -18.19 6.07 6.71
CA THR A 482 -17.03 5.25 6.34
C THR A 482 -17.09 3.92 7.08
N THR A 483 -17.07 2.82 6.33
CA THR A 483 -16.88 1.49 6.91
C THR A 483 -15.41 1.28 7.26
N VAL A 484 -15.16 0.82 8.48
CA VAL A 484 -13.84 0.39 8.95
C VAL A 484 -13.85 -1.15 9.03
N THR A 485 -12.95 -1.78 8.28
CA THR A 485 -12.70 -3.21 8.32
C THR A 485 -11.37 -3.47 9.02
N VAL A 486 -11.40 -4.29 10.07
CA VAL A 486 -10.23 -4.70 10.84
C VAL A 486 -10.06 -6.21 10.67
N ASN A 487 -9.04 -6.58 9.91
CA ASN A 487 -8.65 -7.96 9.66
C ASN A 487 -7.82 -8.52 10.84
N SER A 488 -7.40 -9.77 10.76
CA SER A 488 -6.82 -10.50 11.90
C SER A 488 -5.53 -9.92 12.51
N SER A 489 -4.72 -9.20 11.73
CA SER A 489 -3.52 -8.49 12.20
C SER A 489 -3.78 -7.01 12.53
N GLY A 490 -5.01 -6.54 12.30
CA GLY A 490 -5.37 -5.14 12.38
C GLY A 490 -5.65 -4.64 13.80
N VAL A 491 -5.21 -3.41 14.06
CA VAL A 491 -5.50 -2.61 15.25
C VAL A 491 -6.13 -1.29 14.80
N PHE A 492 -7.38 -1.06 15.17
CA PHE A 492 -8.04 0.24 15.01
C PHE A 492 -8.09 0.94 16.36
N GLN A 493 -7.44 2.09 16.48
CA GLN A 493 -7.36 2.81 17.74
C GLN A 493 -7.73 4.30 17.62
N ILE A 494 -8.42 4.80 18.64
CA ILE A 494 -8.61 6.24 18.90
C ILE A 494 -7.75 6.60 20.10
N ASP A 495 -6.81 7.51 19.94
CA ASP A 495 -5.78 7.81 20.93
C ASP A 495 -5.81 9.29 21.31
N SER A 496 -6.31 9.58 22.51
CA SER A 496 -6.36 10.94 23.07
C SER A 496 -5.10 11.34 23.83
N THR A 497 -4.08 10.48 23.93
CA THR A 497 -2.92 10.73 24.78
C THR A 497 -1.95 11.78 24.22
N VAL A 498 -1.99 12.04 22.91
CA VAL A 498 -1.05 12.98 22.25
C VAL A 498 -1.37 14.43 22.59
N TYR A 499 -2.66 14.81 22.47
CA TYR A 499 -3.12 16.18 22.68
C TYR A 499 -3.92 16.37 23.97
N ASP A 500 -4.20 15.28 24.71
CA ASP A 500 -5.03 15.23 25.93
C ASP A 500 -6.38 15.95 25.75
N ASN A 501 -7.01 15.77 24.59
CA ASN A 501 -8.33 16.29 24.26
C ASN A 501 -9.36 15.16 24.20
N ASP A 502 -10.61 15.46 24.55
CA ASP A 502 -11.69 14.51 24.30
C ASP A 502 -11.82 14.25 22.79
N ILE A 503 -11.90 12.98 22.41
CA ILE A 503 -12.06 12.53 21.02
C ILE A 503 -13.29 11.64 20.94
N ALA A 504 -14.21 11.99 20.05
CA ALA A 504 -15.31 11.11 19.64
C ALA A 504 -15.24 10.94 18.12
N GLU A 505 -14.88 9.75 17.66
CA GLU A 505 -14.78 9.45 16.23
C GLU A 505 -16.02 8.70 15.77
N THR A 506 -16.77 9.31 14.85
CA THR A 506 -17.99 8.68 14.30
C THR A 506 -17.64 7.92 13.04
N ILE A 507 -17.99 6.64 13.01
CA ILE A 507 -17.77 5.76 11.85
C ILE A 507 -19.10 5.22 11.33
N GLY A 508 -19.10 4.77 10.08
CA GLY A 508 -20.19 3.99 9.50
C GLY A 508 -20.27 2.60 10.13
N GLY A 509 -20.03 1.55 9.33
CA GLY A 509 -19.99 0.18 9.84
C GLY A 509 -18.63 -0.20 10.41
N LEU A 510 -18.61 -1.14 11.36
CA LEU A 510 -17.39 -1.79 11.85
C LEU A 510 -17.42 -3.27 11.46
N ALA A 511 -16.50 -3.69 10.60
CA ALA A 511 -16.33 -5.08 10.21
C ALA A 511 -15.07 -5.66 10.84
N LEU A 512 -15.19 -6.82 11.48
CA LEU A 512 -14.13 -7.48 12.22
C LEU A 512 -13.90 -8.89 11.70
N GLU A 513 -12.64 -9.26 11.59
CA GLU A 513 -12.16 -10.63 11.41
C GLU A 513 -11.45 -11.12 12.68
N GLY A 514 -11.21 -12.42 12.81
CA GLY A 514 -10.70 -12.98 14.06
C GLY A 514 -9.31 -12.44 14.42
N GLY A 515 -9.08 -12.04 15.67
CA GLY A 515 -7.80 -11.45 16.12
C GLY A 515 -7.73 -9.93 16.00
N ALA A 516 -8.71 -9.29 15.35
CA ALA A 516 -8.83 -7.85 15.27
C ALA A 516 -8.94 -7.20 16.66
N LEU A 517 -8.23 -6.08 16.85
CA LEU A 517 -8.32 -5.26 18.06
C LEU A 517 -8.87 -3.88 17.71
N VAL A 518 -9.97 -3.50 18.36
CA VAL A 518 -10.50 -2.14 18.36
C VAL A 518 -10.37 -1.58 19.76
N GLN A 519 -9.77 -0.40 19.90
CA GLN A 519 -9.54 0.19 21.22
C GLN A 519 -9.67 1.71 21.24
N THR A 520 -9.93 2.25 22.42
CA THR A 520 -9.70 3.65 22.72
C THR A 520 -8.63 3.76 23.80
N ILE A 521 -7.80 4.80 23.70
CA ILE A 521 -6.75 5.12 24.68
C ILE A 521 -7.06 6.51 25.22
N ASP A 522 -7.44 6.53 26.50
CA ASP A 522 -7.78 7.75 27.22
C ASP A 522 -6.49 8.45 27.71
N GLY A 523 -6.42 9.77 27.53
CA GLY A 523 -5.40 10.60 28.14
C GLY A 523 -5.60 10.76 29.64
N ALA A 524 -4.75 11.56 30.28
CA ALA A 524 -4.83 11.75 31.72
C ALA A 524 -6.09 12.54 32.14
N SER A 525 -6.57 13.43 31.27
CA SER A 525 -7.72 14.30 31.50
C SER A 525 -8.74 14.27 30.36
N SER A 526 -8.60 13.34 29.42
CA SER A 526 -9.40 13.23 28.22
C SER A 526 -9.95 11.82 28.02
N VAL A 527 -11.02 11.73 27.25
CA VAL A 527 -11.68 10.48 26.88
C VAL A 527 -11.67 10.30 25.37
N ALA A 528 -11.27 9.12 24.91
CA ALA A 528 -11.42 8.68 23.54
C ALA A 528 -12.63 7.74 23.43
N SER A 529 -13.47 7.93 22.42
CA SER A 529 -14.68 7.14 22.16
C SER A 529 -14.86 6.84 20.67
N ILE A 530 -15.30 5.62 20.35
CA ILE A 530 -15.76 5.24 19.01
C ILE A 530 -17.29 5.32 18.98
N VAL A 531 -17.83 6.15 18.10
CA VAL A 531 -19.29 6.31 17.90
C VAL A 531 -19.73 5.55 16.66
N LEU A 532 -20.65 4.59 16.84
CA LEU A 532 -21.20 3.81 15.74
C LEU A 532 -22.37 4.54 15.07
N ASN A 533 -22.25 4.78 13.76
CA ASN A 533 -23.34 5.20 12.88
C ASN A 533 -23.89 4.06 12.00
N GLY A 534 -23.19 2.93 11.94
CA GLY A 534 -23.57 1.68 11.28
C GLY A 534 -23.48 0.47 12.22
N ASN A 535 -23.66 -0.72 11.67
CA ASN A 535 -23.68 -1.97 12.43
C ASN A 535 -22.27 -2.55 12.63
N VAL A 536 -22.16 -3.50 13.57
CA VAL A 536 -20.96 -4.31 13.78
C VAL A 536 -21.17 -5.69 13.16
N THR A 537 -20.22 -6.13 12.34
CA THR A 537 -20.21 -7.48 11.76
C THR A 537 -18.91 -8.18 12.12
N ARG A 538 -18.98 -9.36 12.73
CA ARG A 538 -17.84 -10.25 12.96
C ARG A 538 -17.96 -11.45 12.04
N SER A 539 -16.99 -11.64 11.15
CA SER A 539 -16.91 -12.75 10.18
C SER A 539 -16.05 -13.92 10.70
N VAL A 540 -16.18 -15.10 10.08
CA VAL A 540 -15.41 -16.32 10.39
C VAL A 540 -14.04 -16.39 9.69
N ALA A 541 -13.67 -15.37 8.92
CA ALA A 541 -12.28 -15.22 8.49
C ALA A 541 -11.44 -15.02 9.76
N GLY A 542 -10.76 -16.07 10.23
CA GLY A 542 -10.04 -16.06 11.52
C GLY A 542 -10.77 -16.84 12.63
N ASN A 543 -10.06 -17.81 13.21
CA ASN A 543 -10.54 -18.70 14.27
C ASN A 543 -10.24 -18.17 15.69
N THR A 544 -9.91 -16.89 15.80
CA THR A 544 -9.57 -16.17 17.02
C THR A 544 -10.66 -15.17 17.38
N SER A 545 -10.78 -14.82 18.67
CA SER A 545 -11.70 -13.77 19.13
C SER A 545 -11.27 -12.42 18.59
N ALA A 546 -12.22 -11.58 18.19
CA ALA A 546 -12.00 -10.14 18.00
C ALA A 546 -12.36 -9.39 19.28
N THR A 547 -11.70 -8.26 19.55
CA THR A 547 -11.90 -7.52 20.80
C THR A 547 -12.24 -6.05 20.54
N ILE A 548 -13.24 -5.53 21.27
CA ILE A 548 -13.52 -4.09 21.38
C ILE A 548 -13.27 -3.66 22.83
N ALA A 549 -12.34 -2.71 23.03
CA ALA A 549 -11.91 -2.21 24.32
C ALA A 549 -12.05 -0.68 24.44
N GLY A 550 -12.00 -0.16 25.67
CA GLY A 550 -12.10 1.28 25.94
C GLY A 550 -13.55 1.78 26.02
N ASN A 551 -13.94 2.74 25.20
CA ASN A 551 -15.26 3.36 25.19
C ASN A 551 -15.96 3.19 23.83
N LEU A 552 -17.16 2.60 23.84
CA LEU A 552 -17.99 2.37 22.66
C LEU A 552 -19.33 3.09 22.82
N ASP A 553 -19.68 3.96 21.89
CA ASP A 553 -20.97 4.65 21.84
C ASP A 553 -21.80 4.09 20.66
N LEU A 554 -23.05 3.67 20.92
CA LEU A 554 -23.94 3.13 19.89
C LEU A 554 -24.61 4.23 19.03
N GLY A 555 -24.25 5.50 19.22
CA GLY A 555 -24.71 6.64 18.42
C GLY A 555 -26.20 6.93 18.55
N ALA A 556 -26.79 6.62 19.71
CA ALA A 556 -28.23 6.71 19.99
C ALA A 556 -29.17 5.86 19.09
N GLY A 557 -28.62 5.10 18.14
CA GLY A 557 -29.37 4.20 17.26
C GLY A 557 -29.47 2.78 17.80
N THR A 558 -30.24 1.93 17.10
CA THR A 558 -30.20 0.48 17.31
C THR A 558 -29.09 -0.12 16.44
N ARG A 559 -28.11 -0.77 17.07
CA ARG A 559 -26.95 -1.36 16.41
C ARG A 559 -27.04 -2.87 16.42
N SER A 560 -27.01 -3.46 15.23
CA SER A 560 -26.91 -4.92 15.09
C SER A 560 -25.45 -5.33 15.28
N PHE A 561 -25.24 -6.34 16.10
CA PHE A 561 -23.98 -7.07 16.24
C PHE A 561 -24.21 -8.44 15.63
N ASP A 562 -23.81 -8.58 14.36
CA ASP A 562 -23.90 -9.84 13.63
C ASP A 562 -22.62 -10.64 13.81
N VAL A 563 -22.67 -11.64 14.70
CA VAL A 563 -21.49 -12.39 15.12
C VAL A 563 -21.58 -13.81 14.56
N ALA A 564 -20.73 -14.12 13.59
CA ALA A 564 -20.63 -15.46 13.03
C ALA A 564 -19.85 -16.39 13.98
N ASP A 565 -20.20 -17.67 13.96
CA ASP A 565 -19.66 -18.71 14.84
C ASP A 565 -18.28 -19.22 14.36
N SER A 566 -17.29 -19.26 15.25
CA SER A 566 -15.95 -19.82 14.98
C SER A 566 -15.58 -20.91 15.99
N THR A 567 -14.30 -21.30 16.02
CA THR A 567 -13.80 -22.24 17.04
C THR A 567 -13.39 -21.55 18.34
N ALA A 568 -13.43 -20.21 18.40
CA ALA A 568 -13.10 -19.46 19.61
C ALA A 568 -14.22 -19.60 20.66
N ALA A 569 -13.87 -19.56 21.94
CA ALA A 569 -14.87 -19.61 23.02
C ALA A 569 -15.74 -18.34 23.08
N SER A 570 -15.15 -17.21 22.72
CA SER A 570 -15.83 -15.96 22.42
C SER A 570 -15.45 -15.57 21.00
N ASP A 571 -16.43 -15.27 20.16
CA ASP A 571 -16.19 -14.86 18.77
C ASP A 571 -15.93 -13.37 18.66
N LEU A 572 -16.61 -12.60 19.51
CA LEU A 572 -16.42 -11.17 19.73
C LEU A 572 -16.51 -10.88 21.24
N GLU A 573 -15.44 -10.36 21.81
CA GLU A 573 -15.40 -9.90 23.20
C GLU A 573 -15.42 -8.36 23.26
N ILE A 574 -16.35 -7.80 24.03
CA ILE A 574 -16.43 -6.37 24.30
C ILE A 574 -16.08 -6.13 25.76
N THR A 575 -14.85 -5.69 26.00
CA THR A 575 -14.39 -5.23 27.32
C THR A 575 -14.72 -3.75 27.56
N ALA A 576 -15.08 -3.03 26.49
CA ALA A 576 -15.39 -1.61 26.50
C ALA A 576 -16.61 -1.27 27.39
N THR A 577 -16.66 -0.01 27.83
CA THR A 577 -17.88 0.60 28.37
C THR A 577 -18.78 0.99 27.20
N ILE A 578 -19.97 0.40 27.13
CA ILE A 578 -20.95 0.71 26.09
C ILE A 578 -21.91 1.80 26.57
N SER A 579 -22.15 2.81 25.76
CA SER A 579 -23.04 3.94 26.04
C SER A 579 -24.02 4.21 24.90
N ASN A 580 -25.15 4.86 25.23
CA ASN A 580 -26.22 5.27 24.32
C ASN A 580 -26.85 4.15 23.46
N GLY A 581 -27.96 4.45 22.78
CA GLY A 581 -28.55 3.55 21.77
C GLY A 581 -29.09 2.22 22.31
N SER A 582 -29.17 1.23 21.42
CA SER A 582 -29.72 -0.12 21.69
C SER A 582 -28.89 -1.18 20.97
N LEU A 583 -28.79 -2.38 21.57
CA LEU A 583 -27.99 -3.49 21.04
C LEU A 583 -28.90 -4.60 20.51
N THR A 584 -28.67 -5.09 19.29
CA THR A 584 -29.33 -6.29 18.77
C THR A 584 -28.28 -7.34 18.39
N LYS A 585 -28.25 -8.46 19.10
CA LYS A 585 -27.39 -9.60 18.79
C LYS A 585 -28.05 -10.51 17.74
N THR A 586 -27.35 -10.71 16.63
CA THR A 586 -27.66 -11.65 15.55
C THR A 586 -26.46 -12.58 15.31
N GLY A 587 -26.58 -13.47 14.32
CA GLY A 587 -25.52 -14.42 13.98
C GLY A 587 -25.42 -15.58 14.98
N ALA A 588 -24.84 -16.69 14.55
CA ALA A 588 -24.81 -17.94 15.31
C ALA A 588 -23.76 -17.96 16.44
N GLY A 589 -22.75 -17.08 16.39
CA GLY A 589 -21.62 -17.08 17.32
C GLY A 589 -21.91 -16.45 18.68
N ASN A 590 -20.90 -16.45 19.55
CA ASN A 590 -20.94 -15.89 20.91
C ASN A 590 -20.44 -14.44 20.95
N LEU A 591 -21.28 -13.52 21.45
CA LEU A 591 -20.87 -12.16 21.84
C LEU A 591 -20.72 -12.09 23.35
N THR A 592 -19.52 -11.84 23.85
CA THR A 592 -19.27 -11.69 25.29
C THR A 592 -19.16 -10.21 25.67
N LEU A 593 -19.97 -9.75 26.63
CA LEU A 593 -19.82 -8.44 27.27
C LEU A 593 -19.06 -8.63 28.58
N SER A 594 -17.81 -8.16 28.63
CA SER A 594 -16.91 -8.31 29.78
C SER A 594 -16.36 -6.95 30.26
N GLY A 595 -15.31 -6.96 31.08
CA GLY A 595 -14.71 -5.76 31.65
C GLY A 595 -15.26 -5.36 33.03
N ALA A 596 -14.61 -4.37 33.65
CA ALA A 596 -14.86 -3.97 35.03
C ALA A 596 -15.91 -2.85 35.19
N ASN A 597 -16.12 -2.05 34.15
CA ASN A 597 -17.02 -0.89 34.20
C ASN A 597 -18.42 -1.24 33.71
N ALA A 598 -19.45 -0.67 34.35
CA ALA A 598 -20.84 -0.85 33.97
C ALA A 598 -21.14 -0.15 32.64
N ASN A 599 -21.90 -0.82 31.78
CA ASN A 599 -22.47 -0.21 30.59
C ASN A 599 -23.58 0.78 30.99
N THR A 600 -23.77 1.85 30.20
CA THR A 600 -24.68 2.96 30.50
C THR A 600 -25.78 3.17 29.46
N TYR A 601 -25.80 2.39 28.38
CA TYR A 601 -26.88 2.42 27.40
C TYR A 601 -28.20 1.94 28.02
N THR A 602 -29.27 2.73 27.87
CA THR A 602 -30.59 2.43 28.45
C THR A 602 -31.58 1.89 27.42
N GLY A 603 -31.22 1.88 26.14
CA GLY A 603 -32.05 1.27 25.12
C GLY A 603 -32.02 -0.25 25.20
N THR A 604 -33.00 -0.88 24.55
CA THR A 604 -33.27 -2.32 24.67
C THR A 604 -32.13 -3.18 24.11
N THR A 605 -31.72 -4.21 24.85
CA THR A 605 -30.88 -5.30 24.34
C THR A 605 -31.75 -6.41 23.80
N THR A 606 -31.60 -6.75 22.51
CA THR A 606 -32.36 -7.83 21.86
C THR A 606 -31.43 -8.96 21.43
N VAL A 607 -31.71 -10.19 21.84
CA VAL A 607 -31.00 -11.41 21.41
C VAL A 607 -31.89 -12.20 20.47
N THR A 608 -31.48 -12.33 19.20
CA THR A 608 -32.28 -13.02 18.17
C THR A 608 -31.70 -14.36 17.73
N ALA A 609 -30.38 -14.53 17.81
CA ALA A 609 -29.66 -15.74 17.43
C ALA A 609 -28.30 -15.83 18.15
N GLY A 610 -27.73 -17.04 18.19
CA GLY A 610 -26.46 -17.31 18.88
C GLY A 610 -26.56 -17.07 20.38
N GLU A 611 -25.43 -16.73 20.99
CA GLU A 611 -25.33 -16.46 22.43
C GLU A 611 -24.87 -15.01 22.68
N LEU A 612 -25.50 -14.36 23.67
CA LEU A 612 -25.00 -13.15 24.31
C LEU A 612 -24.60 -13.50 25.74
N GLU A 613 -23.31 -13.52 26.02
CA GLU A 613 -22.74 -13.83 27.33
C GLU A 613 -22.48 -12.54 28.13
N LEU A 614 -22.98 -12.48 29.36
CA LEU A 614 -22.76 -11.37 30.29
C LEU A 614 -21.71 -11.79 31.33
N SER A 615 -20.50 -11.24 31.20
CA SER A 615 -19.30 -11.64 31.95
C SER A 615 -18.52 -10.43 32.50
N LYS A 616 -19.23 -9.34 32.83
CA LYS A 616 -18.62 -8.24 33.60
C LYS A 616 -18.32 -8.71 35.02
N THR A 617 -17.56 -7.91 35.75
CA THR A 617 -17.34 -8.14 37.19
C THR A 617 -18.69 -8.30 37.91
N ALA A 618 -18.84 -9.32 38.77
CA ALA A 618 -20.10 -9.59 39.46
C ALA A 618 -20.64 -8.34 40.20
N GLY A 619 -21.93 -8.05 40.07
CA GLY A 619 -22.53 -6.80 40.57
C GLY A 619 -22.44 -5.61 39.63
N THR A 620 -21.91 -5.79 38.42
CA THR A 620 -21.73 -4.72 37.43
C THR A 620 -22.67 -4.94 36.26
N ASN A 621 -23.47 -3.92 35.94
CA ASN A 621 -24.44 -4.00 34.84
C ASN A 621 -23.75 -4.13 33.49
N ALA A 622 -23.84 -5.30 32.87
CA ALA A 622 -23.56 -5.53 31.46
C ALA A 622 -24.71 -5.03 30.57
N ILE A 623 -25.95 -5.03 31.08
CA ILE A 623 -27.11 -4.43 30.43
C ILE A 623 -27.78 -3.45 31.40
N ALA A 624 -27.99 -2.19 30.97
CA ALA A 624 -28.64 -1.16 31.78
C ALA A 624 -30.07 -0.79 31.31
N GLY A 625 -30.50 -1.29 30.14
CA GLY A 625 -31.85 -1.14 29.60
C GLY A 625 -32.66 -2.45 29.61
N ASP A 626 -33.88 -2.39 29.08
CA ASP A 626 -34.76 -3.57 28.95
C ASP A 626 -34.14 -4.67 28.07
N VAL A 627 -34.57 -5.92 28.28
CA VAL A 627 -34.03 -7.11 27.60
C VAL A 627 -35.11 -7.84 26.82
N VAL A 628 -34.80 -8.26 25.59
CA VAL A 628 -35.67 -9.10 24.75
C VAL A 628 -34.89 -10.33 24.26
N VAL A 629 -35.37 -11.53 24.53
CA VAL A 629 -34.75 -12.79 24.05
C VAL A 629 -35.72 -13.50 23.09
N ASN A 630 -35.50 -13.37 21.79
CA ASN A 630 -36.43 -13.75 20.71
C ASN A 630 -35.94 -14.92 19.83
N GLY A 631 -35.02 -15.75 20.32
CA GLY A 631 -34.59 -16.97 19.63
C GLY A 631 -33.27 -17.57 20.15
N GLY A 632 -32.26 -16.72 20.39
CA GLY A 632 -30.95 -17.14 20.91
C GLY A 632 -30.92 -17.36 22.43
N THR A 633 -29.71 -17.43 22.99
CA THR A 633 -29.44 -17.57 24.42
C THR A 633 -28.87 -16.28 24.99
N LEU A 634 -29.44 -15.81 26.10
CA LEU A 634 -28.80 -14.84 26.99
C LEU A 634 -28.21 -15.62 28.17
N LEU A 635 -26.89 -15.55 28.35
CA LEU A 635 -26.15 -16.33 29.36
C LEU A 635 -25.56 -15.39 30.42
N LEU A 636 -25.75 -15.72 31.70
CA LEU A 636 -25.04 -15.07 32.80
C LEU A 636 -23.78 -15.85 33.16
N SER A 637 -22.60 -15.24 33.00
CA SER A 637 -21.32 -15.79 33.50
C SER A 637 -20.89 -15.19 34.83
N ALA A 638 -21.61 -14.17 35.32
CA ALA A 638 -21.48 -13.59 36.66
C ALA A 638 -22.85 -13.18 37.21
N ALA A 639 -22.94 -12.95 38.53
CA ALA A 639 -24.17 -12.50 39.18
C ALA A 639 -24.44 -10.99 39.00
N ASN A 640 -25.72 -10.62 39.02
CA ASN A 640 -26.23 -9.25 38.94
C ASN A 640 -25.61 -8.48 37.75
N GLN A 641 -25.92 -8.93 36.54
CA GLN A 641 -25.38 -8.39 35.29
C GLN A 641 -26.38 -7.49 34.56
N ILE A 642 -27.65 -7.55 34.92
CA ILE A 642 -28.72 -6.75 34.33
C ILE A 642 -29.21 -5.78 35.41
N ALA A 643 -29.48 -4.53 35.06
CA ALA A 643 -29.97 -3.57 36.05
C ALA A 643 -31.33 -4.02 36.60
N ASP A 644 -31.51 -3.95 37.93
CA ASP A 644 -32.71 -4.42 38.65
C ASP A 644 -34.04 -3.86 38.13
N ILE A 645 -34.02 -2.68 37.50
CA ILE A 645 -35.21 -2.03 36.92
C ILE A 645 -35.58 -2.53 35.52
N SER A 646 -34.71 -3.34 34.90
CA SER A 646 -34.84 -3.75 33.50
C SER A 646 -35.93 -4.80 33.37
N ASN A 647 -36.91 -4.56 32.50
CA ASN A 647 -37.91 -5.55 32.20
C ASN A 647 -37.35 -6.57 31.20
N MET A 648 -37.79 -7.83 31.33
CA MET A 648 -37.43 -8.88 30.39
C MET A 648 -38.65 -9.29 29.56
N THR A 649 -38.46 -9.42 28.25
CA THR A 649 -39.42 -10.06 27.34
C THR A 649 -38.81 -11.33 26.76
N LEU A 650 -39.44 -12.48 26.98
CA LEU A 650 -39.06 -13.75 26.37
C LEU A 650 -39.99 -14.07 25.19
N GLY A 651 -39.43 -14.08 23.98
CA GLY A 651 -40.13 -14.21 22.70
C GLY A 651 -39.78 -15.44 21.87
N GLY A 652 -39.09 -16.43 22.45
CA GLY A 652 -38.76 -17.68 21.76
C GLY A 652 -37.38 -18.27 22.05
N GLY A 653 -36.57 -17.59 22.86
CA GLY A 653 -35.21 -18.04 23.20
C GLY A 653 -35.05 -18.54 24.64
N THR A 654 -33.80 -18.54 25.11
CA THR A 654 -33.40 -19.05 26.42
C THR A 654 -32.73 -17.96 27.24
N PHE A 655 -33.14 -17.80 28.50
CA PHE A 655 -32.36 -17.10 29.50
C PHE A 655 -31.70 -18.12 30.43
N ASP A 656 -30.37 -18.22 30.37
CA ASP A 656 -29.57 -19.15 31.15
C ASP A 656 -28.83 -18.41 32.26
N THR A 657 -29.15 -18.73 33.51
CA THR A 657 -28.51 -18.09 34.66
C THR A 657 -27.14 -18.70 34.96
N ASN A 658 -26.81 -19.88 34.43
CA ASN A 658 -25.57 -20.62 34.70
C ASN A 658 -25.24 -20.78 36.20
N GLY A 659 -26.24 -20.70 37.07
CA GLY A 659 -26.03 -20.68 38.52
C GLY A 659 -25.57 -19.33 39.09
N ASN A 660 -25.93 -18.23 38.44
CA ASN A 660 -25.73 -16.87 38.94
C ASN A 660 -27.06 -16.26 39.38
N ASN A 661 -27.01 -15.45 40.44
CA ASN A 661 -28.19 -14.71 40.91
C ASN A 661 -28.45 -13.51 40.02
N GLU A 662 -29.72 -13.18 39.81
CA GLU A 662 -30.14 -12.00 39.07
C GLU A 662 -31.45 -11.44 39.62
N SER A 663 -31.57 -10.12 39.63
CA SER A 663 -32.78 -9.38 39.98
C SER A 663 -33.20 -8.50 38.81
N LEU A 664 -34.48 -8.52 38.46
CA LEU A 664 -35.02 -7.85 37.28
C LEU A 664 -36.36 -7.18 37.59
N GLY A 665 -36.80 -6.32 36.66
CA GLY A 665 -38.16 -5.79 36.63
C GLY A 665 -39.17 -6.88 36.30
N THR A 666 -40.18 -6.55 35.51
CA THR A 666 -41.24 -7.53 35.16
C THR A 666 -40.82 -8.47 34.04
N LEU A 667 -41.45 -9.64 33.98
CA LEU A 667 -41.32 -10.61 32.89
C LEU A 667 -42.57 -10.59 32.00
N THR A 668 -42.37 -10.32 30.71
CA THR A 668 -43.33 -10.57 29.64
C THR A 668 -42.97 -11.85 28.88
N LEU A 669 -43.96 -12.69 28.59
CA LEU A 669 -43.79 -13.88 27.73
C LEU A 669 -44.55 -13.66 26.43
N SER A 670 -43.87 -13.38 25.33
CA SER A 670 -44.52 -13.15 24.03
C SER A 670 -44.58 -14.40 23.15
N SER A 671 -43.76 -15.41 23.44
CA SER A 671 -43.79 -16.74 22.86
C SER A 671 -43.23 -17.78 23.83
N SER A 672 -43.44 -19.07 23.54
CA SER A 672 -42.85 -20.16 24.34
C SER A 672 -41.33 -20.03 24.41
N SER A 673 -40.79 -20.00 25.63
CA SER A 673 -39.39 -19.68 25.90
C SER A 673 -38.86 -20.51 27.08
N THR A 674 -37.56 -20.50 27.30
CA THR A 674 -36.90 -21.27 28.37
C THR A 674 -36.18 -20.35 29.36
N ILE A 675 -36.30 -20.67 30.65
CA ILE A 675 -35.37 -20.23 31.69
C ILE A 675 -34.60 -21.46 32.16
N ASP A 676 -33.28 -21.40 32.07
CA ASP A 676 -32.39 -22.38 32.68
C ASP A 676 -31.81 -21.80 33.97
N LEU A 677 -32.08 -22.45 35.10
CA LEU A 677 -31.64 -21.99 36.42
C LEU A 677 -30.20 -22.41 36.78
N GLY A 678 -29.53 -23.17 35.90
CA GLY A 678 -28.19 -23.69 36.15
C GLY A 678 -28.10 -24.53 37.43
N SER A 679 -26.93 -24.56 38.06
CA SER A 679 -26.69 -25.42 39.23
C SER A 679 -27.17 -24.84 40.57
N ALA A 680 -27.19 -23.51 40.71
CA ALA A 680 -27.68 -22.79 41.90
C ALA A 680 -27.89 -21.31 41.57
N SER A 681 -29.13 -20.80 41.55
CA SER A 681 -29.41 -19.39 41.26
C SER A 681 -30.65 -18.88 41.98
N VAL A 682 -30.66 -17.62 42.39
CA VAL A 682 -31.89 -16.91 42.76
C VAL A 682 -32.19 -15.94 41.63
N LEU A 683 -33.25 -16.23 40.88
CA LEU A 683 -33.77 -15.37 39.84
C LEU A 683 -35.03 -14.69 40.36
N ASP A 684 -34.94 -13.39 40.61
CA ASP A 684 -35.98 -12.58 41.24
C ASP A 684 -36.53 -11.53 40.26
N TYR A 685 -37.81 -11.62 39.93
CA TYR A 685 -38.52 -10.64 39.11
C TYR A 685 -39.47 -9.81 39.97
N ASP A 686 -39.66 -8.55 39.59
CA ASP A 686 -40.83 -7.80 40.05
C ASP A 686 -42.16 -8.49 39.67
N ALA A 687 -43.21 -8.14 40.40
CA ALA A 687 -44.53 -8.70 40.20
C ALA A 687 -45.02 -8.48 38.76
N SER A 688 -45.11 -9.57 37.99
CA SER A 688 -45.45 -9.55 36.57
C SER A 688 -46.96 -9.71 36.30
N ILE A 689 -47.80 -9.48 37.31
CA ILE A 689 -49.26 -9.65 37.25
C ILE A 689 -49.94 -8.76 36.19
N SER A 690 -49.32 -7.63 35.83
CA SER A 690 -49.80 -6.72 34.78
C SER A 690 -49.38 -7.14 33.37
N GLU A 691 -48.43 -8.06 33.24
CA GLU A 691 -47.81 -8.41 31.96
C GLU A 691 -48.61 -9.46 31.20
N SER A 692 -48.59 -9.37 29.87
CA SER A 692 -49.28 -10.31 29.00
C SER A 692 -48.41 -11.53 28.70
N TRP A 693 -48.93 -12.73 28.92
CA TRP A 693 -48.21 -13.98 28.64
C TRP A 693 -48.91 -14.78 27.53
N SER A 694 -48.13 -15.18 26.53
CA SER A 694 -48.51 -15.98 25.39
C SER A 694 -47.46 -17.07 25.17
N GLY A 695 -47.89 -18.33 25.18
CA GLY A 695 -47.00 -19.49 25.09
C GLY A 695 -46.75 -20.17 26.43
N THR A 696 -45.71 -20.99 26.50
CA THR A 696 -45.30 -21.76 27.68
C THR A 696 -43.92 -21.34 28.14
N LEU A 697 -43.78 -21.00 29.42
CA LEU A 697 -42.48 -20.79 30.04
C LEU A 697 -41.93 -22.13 30.53
N THR A 698 -40.86 -22.60 29.91
CA THR A 698 -40.18 -23.84 30.32
C THR A 698 -39.08 -23.50 31.32
N VAL A 699 -39.05 -24.19 32.45
CA VAL A 699 -38.02 -24.04 33.49
C VAL A 699 -37.22 -25.33 33.58
N THR A 700 -35.91 -25.25 33.31
CA THR A 700 -34.97 -26.37 33.43
C THR A 700 -34.05 -26.18 34.64
N ASN A 701 -33.43 -27.28 35.06
CA ASN A 701 -32.43 -27.31 36.14
C ASN A 701 -32.90 -26.74 37.49
N TRP A 702 -34.21 -26.77 37.76
CA TRP A 702 -34.72 -26.45 39.08
C TRP A 702 -34.27 -27.49 40.11
N ASN A 703 -33.61 -27.03 41.17
CA ASN A 703 -33.13 -27.77 42.34
C ASN A 703 -33.45 -27.01 43.64
N GLY A 704 -34.74 -26.68 43.84
CA GLY A 704 -35.26 -25.99 45.01
C GLY A 704 -35.94 -26.91 46.02
N ASP A 705 -36.61 -26.33 47.03
CA ASP A 705 -37.55 -27.01 47.92
C ASP A 705 -38.99 -26.69 47.49
N GLU A 706 -39.87 -27.69 47.47
CA GLU A 706 -41.29 -27.51 47.12
C GLU A 706 -42.06 -26.58 48.08
N ASN A 707 -41.50 -26.31 49.26
CA ASN A 707 -42.01 -25.39 50.28
C ASN A 707 -41.32 -24.03 50.27
N GLY A 708 -40.40 -23.83 49.33
CA GLY A 708 -39.68 -22.58 49.08
C GLY A 708 -38.23 -22.61 49.57
N GLY A 709 -37.38 -21.84 48.90
CA GLY A 709 -35.94 -21.82 49.09
C GLY A 709 -35.22 -22.93 48.31
N GLY A 710 -34.00 -23.24 48.75
CA GLY A 710 -33.15 -24.24 48.12
C GLY A 710 -32.07 -23.62 47.24
N THR A 711 -31.46 -24.45 46.37
CA THR A 711 -30.28 -24.01 45.59
C THR A 711 -30.66 -23.19 44.38
N THR A 712 -31.83 -23.43 43.78
CA THR A 712 -32.39 -22.60 42.72
C THR A 712 -33.76 -22.06 43.13
N GLN A 713 -34.03 -20.79 42.86
CA GLN A 713 -35.31 -20.14 43.15
C GLN A 713 -35.71 -19.27 41.97
N LEU A 714 -37.00 -19.33 41.61
CA LEU A 714 -37.62 -18.45 40.62
C LEU A 714 -38.73 -17.67 41.33
N ILE A 715 -38.57 -16.36 41.49
CA ILE A 715 -39.41 -15.52 42.34
C ILE A 715 -40.10 -14.45 41.49
N PHE A 716 -41.36 -14.17 41.78
CA PHE A 716 -42.13 -13.06 41.20
C PHE A 716 -42.78 -12.24 42.31
N GLY A 717 -42.25 -11.05 42.54
CA GLY A 717 -42.67 -10.16 43.61
C GLY A 717 -42.53 -10.77 45.00
N SER A 718 -43.27 -10.23 45.97
CA SER A 718 -43.18 -10.64 47.38
C SER A 718 -44.39 -11.43 47.89
N SER A 719 -45.26 -11.89 46.99
CA SER A 719 -46.45 -12.66 47.37
C SER A 719 -46.98 -13.55 46.24
N ALA A 720 -47.91 -14.45 46.57
CA ALA A 720 -48.61 -15.27 45.59
C ALA A 720 -49.40 -14.47 44.51
N ALA A 721 -49.57 -13.15 44.70
CA ALA A 721 -50.15 -12.24 43.70
C ALA A 721 -49.11 -11.69 42.71
N GLY A 722 -47.86 -12.16 42.75
CA GLY A 722 -46.84 -11.78 41.76
C GLY A 722 -47.16 -12.22 40.34
N LEU A 723 -47.98 -13.28 40.19
CA LEU A 723 -48.48 -13.78 38.92
C LEU A 723 -50.00 -14.04 39.00
N THR A 724 -50.69 -13.93 37.87
CA THR A 724 -52.07 -14.41 37.71
C THR A 724 -52.10 -15.94 37.64
N LEU A 725 -53.27 -16.54 37.91
CA LEU A 725 -53.46 -17.99 37.77
C LEU A 725 -53.18 -18.50 36.34
N ALA A 726 -53.50 -17.70 35.31
CA ALA A 726 -53.23 -18.07 33.92
C ALA A 726 -51.72 -18.06 33.61
N GLN A 727 -50.97 -17.10 34.16
CA GLN A 727 -49.52 -17.06 34.04
C GLN A 727 -48.88 -18.27 34.75
N VAL A 728 -49.28 -18.58 35.98
CA VAL A 728 -48.78 -19.78 36.69
C VAL A 728 -49.10 -21.06 35.91
N ASP A 729 -50.31 -21.17 35.34
CA ASP A 729 -50.70 -22.31 34.52
C ASP A 729 -49.90 -22.43 33.22
N SER A 730 -49.21 -21.39 32.77
CA SER A 730 -48.34 -21.45 31.58
C SER A 730 -46.90 -21.92 31.86
N ILE A 731 -46.52 -22.11 33.13
CA ILE A 731 -45.15 -22.47 33.52
C ILE A 731 -45.00 -24.01 33.62
N ARG A 732 -43.94 -24.56 33.02
CA ARG A 732 -43.63 -26.00 33.03
C ARG A 732 -42.22 -26.25 33.52
N PHE A 733 -42.09 -27.00 34.61
CA PHE A 733 -40.80 -27.50 35.07
C PHE A 733 -40.44 -28.81 34.37
N ILE A 734 -39.22 -28.92 33.86
CA ILE A 734 -38.71 -30.12 33.18
C ILE A 734 -37.67 -30.79 34.05
N ASN A 735 -37.93 -32.05 34.40
CA ASN A 735 -37.08 -32.88 35.26
C ASN A 735 -36.60 -32.15 36.53
N PRO A 736 -37.49 -31.50 37.30
CA PRO A 736 -37.07 -30.82 38.52
C PRO A 736 -36.41 -31.81 39.49
N ALA A 737 -35.31 -31.40 40.12
CA ALA A 737 -34.59 -32.25 41.06
C ALA A 737 -35.49 -32.63 42.25
N GLY A 738 -35.34 -33.86 42.73
CA GLY A 738 -36.21 -34.42 43.77
C GLY A 738 -37.53 -35.03 43.25
N PHE A 739 -37.86 -34.85 41.96
CA PHE A 739 -39.02 -35.47 41.32
C PHE A 739 -38.59 -36.60 40.37
N THR A 740 -39.54 -37.46 39.99
CA THR A 740 -39.29 -38.41 38.88
C THR A 740 -39.13 -37.62 37.56
N PRO A 741 -38.30 -38.08 36.60
CA PRO A 741 -38.18 -37.42 35.30
C PRO A 741 -39.54 -37.22 34.62
N GLY A 742 -39.81 -36.00 34.16
CA GLY A 742 -41.10 -35.61 33.60
C GLY A 742 -41.30 -34.10 33.54
N THR A 743 -42.48 -33.70 33.05
CA THR A 743 -42.93 -32.30 32.99
C THR A 743 -43.95 -32.05 34.08
N TYR A 744 -43.75 -30.99 34.87
CA TYR A 744 -44.59 -30.64 36.01
C TYR A 744 -45.20 -29.26 35.82
N PHE A 745 -46.46 -29.10 36.23
CA PHE A 745 -47.11 -27.78 36.33
C PHE A 745 -46.46 -26.97 37.47
N ALA A 746 -46.67 -25.66 37.47
CA ALA A 746 -46.19 -24.79 38.54
C ALA A 746 -47.27 -24.47 39.58
N ARG A 747 -46.84 -24.08 40.77
CA ARG A 747 -47.64 -23.29 41.73
C ARG A 747 -46.79 -22.14 42.25
N ILE A 748 -47.43 -21.06 42.70
CA ILE A 748 -46.75 -19.93 43.37
C ILE A 748 -47.02 -19.98 44.89
N LEU A 749 -45.97 -19.77 45.68
CA LEU A 749 -46.00 -19.75 47.14
C LEU A 749 -46.36 -18.35 47.66
N SER A 750 -46.65 -18.23 48.95
CA SER A 750 -46.92 -16.94 49.59
C SER A 750 -45.71 -16.00 49.63
N SER A 751 -44.50 -16.52 49.37
CA SER A 751 -43.27 -15.75 49.20
C SER A 751 -43.14 -15.08 47.83
N GLY A 752 -43.95 -15.48 46.84
CA GLY A 752 -43.74 -15.11 45.42
C GLY A 752 -42.93 -16.15 44.63
N GLU A 753 -42.35 -17.14 45.31
CA GLU A 753 -41.57 -18.19 44.67
C GLU A 753 -42.46 -19.19 43.91
N VAL A 754 -42.02 -19.53 42.70
CA VAL A 754 -42.67 -20.50 41.82
C VAL A 754 -41.95 -21.84 41.93
N VAL A 755 -42.70 -22.89 42.25
CA VAL A 755 -42.19 -24.25 42.49
C VAL A 755 -42.99 -25.29 41.69
N PRO A 756 -42.42 -26.49 41.43
CA PRO A 756 -43.18 -27.60 40.83
C PRO A 756 -44.40 -27.97 41.68
N ALA A 757 -45.55 -28.15 41.03
CA ALA A 757 -46.74 -28.68 41.67
C ALA A 757 -46.59 -30.20 41.86
N VAL A 758 -46.65 -30.65 43.12
CA VAL A 758 -46.67 -32.08 43.44
C VAL A 758 -47.97 -32.67 42.90
N PRO A 759 -47.94 -33.76 42.10
CA PRO A 759 -49.16 -34.44 41.69
C PRO A 759 -49.88 -34.93 42.95
N GLU A 760 -51.09 -34.43 43.20
CA GLU A 760 -51.95 -34.91 44.28
C GLU A 760 -51.97 -36.46 44.28
N PRO A 761 -51.72 -37.14 45.41
CA PRO A 761 -51.68 -38.61 45.51
C PRO A 761 -52.95 -39.28 44.94
N SER A 762 -54.07 -38.54 44.89
CA SER A 762 -55.36 -39.00 44.42
C SER A 762 -55.42 -39.29 42.90
N THR A 763 -54.60 -38.67 42.06
CA THR A 763 -54.67 -38.86 40.59
C THR A 763 -54.02 -40.17 40.15
N VAL A 764 -52.89 -40.55 40.78
CA VAL A 764 -52.23 -41.84 40.56
C VAL A 764 -53.07 -42.98 41.12
N ILE A 765 -53.66 -42.78 42.30
CA ILE A 765 -54.55 -43.76 42.94
C ILE A 765 -55.86 -43.90 42.15
N SER A 766 -56.41 -42.82 41.58
CA SER A 766 -57.63 -42.88 40.75
C SER A 766 -57.40 -43.56 39.40
N GLY A 767 -56.24 -43.36 38.76
CA GLY A 767 -55.87 -44.07 37.53
C GLY A 767 -55.66 -45.57 37.74
N ILE A 768 -55.02 -45.95 38.86
CA ILE A 768 -54.82 -47.35 39.26
C ILE A 768 -56.14 -48.00 39.72
N LEU A 769 -56.98 -47.28 40.47
CA LEU A 769 -58.31 -47.78 40.87
C LEU A 769 -59.25 -47.91 39.69
N LEU A 770 -59.25 -46.99 38.72
CA LEU A 770 -60.10 -47.07 37.53
C LEU A 770 -59.69 -48.23 36.61
N SER A 771 -58.38 -48.49 36.47
CA SER A 771 -57.88 -49.64 35.71
C SER A 771 -58.14 -50.98 36.42
N LEU A 772 -58.08 -51.02 37.76
CA LEU A 772 -58.57 -52.16 38.57
C LEU A 772 -60.11 -52.33 38.46
N PHE A 773 -60.89 -51.25 38.40
CA PHE A 773 -62.35 -51.29 38.27
C PHE A 773 -62.81 -51.72 36.86
N VAL A 774 -62.08 -51.30 35.82
CA VAL A 774 -62.32 -51.74 34.43
C VAL A 774 -61.87 -53.19 34.24
N GLY A 775 -60.72 -53.58 34.82
CA GLY A 775 -60.25 -54.97 34.83
C GLY A 775 -61.20 -55.92 35.57
N THR A 776 -61.74 -55.52 36.72
CA THR A 776 -62.74 -56.31 37.46
C THR A 776 -64.11 -56.31 36.78
N ARG A 777 -64.56 -55.22 36.13
CA ARG A 777 -65.79 -55.23 35.31
C ARG A 777 -65.65 -56.08 34.05
N TYR A 778 -64.48 -56.10 33.41
CA TYR A 778 -64.21 -56.98 32.26
C TYR A 778 -64.16 -58.46 32.69
N TRP A 779 -63.52 -58.75 33.84
CA TRP A 779 -63.52 -60.09 34.45
C TRP A 779 -64.93 -60.56 34.86
N LEU A 780 -65.75 -59.69 35.46
CA LEU A 780 -67.13 -60.00 35.85
C LEU A 780 -68.09 -60.14 34.65
N LYS A 781 -67.87 -59.39 33.55
CA LYS A 781 -68.64 -59.57 32.30
C LYS A 781 -68.31 -60.89 31.59
N ARG A 782 -67.05 -61.36 31.62
CA ARG A 782 -66.68 -62.68 31.09
C ARG A 782 -67.31 -63.84 31.86
N ARG A 783 -67.66 -63.64 33.13
CA ARG A 783 -68.28 -64.69 33.97
C ARG A 783 -69.80 -64.80 33.82
N LYS A 784 -70.45 -63.85 33.13
CA LYS A 784 -71.92 -63.79 32.96
C LYS A 784 -72.43 -64.09 31.55
N ALA A 785 -71.56 -64.52 30.64
CA ALA A 785 -71.93 -64.85 29.25
C ALA A 785 -71.45 -66.25 28.86
N GLN A 786 -72.08 -67.28 29.41
CA GLN A 786 -72.31 -68.56 28.73
C GLN A 786 -73.76 -68.99 29.00
N PRO A 787 -74.60 -69.17 27.96
CA PRO A 787 -76.00 -69.55 28.12
C PRO A 787 -76.18 -71.07 28.17
N GLU A 788 -77.02 -71.55 29.08
CA GLU A 788 -77.59 -72.91 29.06
C GLU A 788 -78.71 -72.96 28.01
N GLU A 789 -78.62 -73.91 27.06
CA GLU A 789 -79.76 -74.40 26.30
C GLU A 789 -80.18 -75.79 26.84
N LEU A 790 -81.49 -75.99 26.88
CA LEU A 790 -82.21 -77.17 27.36
C LEU A 790 -81.85 -78.46 26.59
N SER A 791 -81.90 -79.60 27.28
CA SER A 791 -82.94 -80.64 27.03
C SER A 791 -82.48 -82.08 27.35
N SER A 792 -83.16 -82.66 28.34
CA SER A 792 -83.72 -84.02 28.38
C SER A 792 -82.84 -85.29 28.39
N THR A 793 -83.22 -86.16 29.34
CA THR A 793 -83.13 -87.64 29.40
C THR A 793 -82.00 -88.29 30.23
N LEU A 794 -82.38 -88.68 31.45
CA LEU A 794 -81.97 -89.93 32.15
C LEU A 794 -82.49 -91.17 31.37
N PRO A 795 -82.12 -92.43 31.71
CA PRO A 795 -81.06 -92.91 32.62
C PRO A 795 -80.27 -94.14 32.08
N HIS A 796 -79.19 -94.53 32.77
CA HIS A 796 -78.92 -95.87 33.35
C HIS A 796 -77.47 -96.39 33.27
N ASN A 797 -76.97 -96.67 34.49
CA ASN A 797 -76.21 -97.84 34.95
C ASN A 797 -74.74 -98.11 34.56
N LYS A 798 -73.97 -98.33 35.65
CA LYS A 798 -72.89 -99.31 35.88
C LYS A 798 -71.56 -99.09 35.13
N ILE A 799 -70.37 -99.45 35.62
CA ILE A 799 -69.78 -99.98 36.87
C ILE A 799 -68.26 -99.91 36.61
N VAL A 800 -67.47 -99.68 37.67
CA VAL A 800 -66.00 -99.78 37.81
C VAL A 800 -65.17 -98.71 37.10
#